data_AF-A0A497PNW6-F1
#
_entry.id   AF-A0A497PNW6-F1
#
_cell.length_a   1.000
_cell.length_b   1.000
_cell.length_c   1.000
_cell.angle_alpha   90.00
_cell.angle_beta   90.00
_cell.angle_gamma   90.00
#
_symmetry.space_group_name_H-M   'P 1'
#
loop_
_entity.id
_entity.type
_entity.pdbx_description
1 polymer ?
#
loop_
_entity_poly.entity_id
_entity_poly.type
_entity_poly.pdbx_seq_one_letter_code
_entity_poly.pdbx_strand_id
1 'polypeptide(L)'
;MKVTAQAPAVTIFLRSKVLWPFKHCDAYWDDIELTITPETEPPPQSEPDPPTSEYNYPVISKGSKLGVHTLDLADVPDLMLQAPVVTVKCLDPCTPLIDVEIINPGTITVARFMHGADSGVDVEGPDLNGDIEKEANRVMNSLLPLWRSVRDEAEAEGVEIDYWEICNELDPVGIEGHVRFAEFFKYCMPIAEAEGFKLLLFSYSLGVPEWEEWAAIVETGVFAQAKAGGHALSLHEYAYPIDKWWGEPLPGQPAYPDRGPLACRYRWLYRDFLIPRDEVVGLFITEVNLALGKGADQGLNLVTGQEWISQMEWYDTRLREDYYVIGAHLFTLTNVPAWEEYDFSRFFPQLITYLNNVAEEPNALPPETKPVEPPEVLLPRIPYERTYLLLPPSAGIEWFFAVGRSGMWEEWRVTVGGSADDAGIGLKDYRRVIAVNPDGWPTDLKEFFDTYYPGIDYVPVVAATPEALEDRLWELVYGPPETAIGEFSQRDHPWSDINLGESPETMYGSGCLVTAVASSAVILDPDMNPLKLVNWLNDNDGFTADGRMRIAKPAEFIDGLEYEGYHLWRAEDQSADLGMIREALERGPVIVQVDYDPRDSDLDSHFVVAFAESSDGDDLWIMDPWDGEKGLLTEDYGRGPLADSIFAMIDYRFNTGSEPPEPELWPYIGFNDHEGPGSGAAQFLSSYAPVLSPGGFLLQPAFIGGDAWHIDASALKAKGIRAIVNLRYSWSTDCGGAGTLPLPNTAEWQKFVDAAVATILGSSGVWGWSIGNESNNPREFPLTGSLTPQSVVQTYNYISNRCGTARLSPGALDPFNAQAGDPRDWLVEIFNGIDRVDFIDVHGYIRGPDAALVGSDAKFTDDPLKWQYLN
;
A
#
# COMPACT_ATOMS: atom_id res chain seq x y z
N MET A 1 -18.09 28.29 19.76
CA MET A 1 -17.81 28.46 21.20
C MET A 1 -19.09 28.98 21.86
N LYS A 2 -19.64 28.31 22.88
CA LYS A 2 -20.80 28.79 23.65
C LYS A 2 -20.31 29.27 25.01
N VAL A 3 -20.67 30.49 25.39
CA VAL A 3 -20.32 31.07 26.69
C VAL A 3 -21.58 31.66 27.31
N THR A 4 -21.82 31.36 28.59
CA THR A 4 -22.96 31.92 29.32
C THR A 4 -22.54 33.24 29.94
N ALA A 5 -23.25 34.31 29.59
CA ALA A 5 -22.99 35.63 30.14
C ALA A 5 -23.27 35.63 31.66
N GLN A 6 -22.24 35.84 32.48
CA GLN A 6 -22.40 35.97 33.94
C GLN A 6 -22.81 37.40 34.38
N ALA A 7 -22.96 38.33 33.43
CA ALA A 7 -23.33 39.72 33.67
C ALA A 7 -24.18 40.27 32.49
N PRO A 8 -25.00 41.32 32.71
CA PRO A 8 -25.87 41.89 31.69
C PRO A 8 -25.15 42.62 30.53
N ALA A 9 -23.82 42.76 30.62
CA ALA A 9 -22.97 43.25 29.55
C ALA A 9 -21.78 42.29 29.36
N VAL A 10 -21.54 41.85 28.13
CA VAL A 10 -20.42 40.97 27.77
C VAL A 10 -19.50 41.73 26.81
N THR A 11 -18.20 41.74 27.11
CA THR A 11 -17.16 42.27 26.20
C THR A 11 -16.36 41.09 25.68
N ILE A 12 -16.29 40.92 24.36
CA ILE A 12 -15.57 39.83 23.70
C ILE A 12 -14.29 40.38 23.08
N PHE A 13 -13.14 39.79 23.40
CA PHE A 13 -11.86 40.11 22.78
C PHE A 13 -11.44 38.97 21.85
N LEU A 14 -11.22 39.30 20.59
CA LEU A 14 -10.72 38.35 19.59
C LEU A 14 -9.25 38.66 19.32
N ARG A 15 -8.39 37.65 19.44
CA ARG A 15 -6.94 37.79 19.22
C ARG A 15 -6.48 36.72 18.25
N SER A 16 -6.04 37.13 17.06
CA SER A 16 -5.28 36.27 16.16
C SER A 16 -3.79 36.32 16.52
N LYS A 17 -3.10 35.19 16.40
CA LYS A 17 -1.64 35.08 16.55
C LYS A 17 -1.12 34.29 15.35
N VAL A 18 -0.31 34.93 14.51
CA VAL A 18 0.34 34.28 13.38
C VAL A 18 1.52 33.43 13.84
N LEU A 19 1.72 32.26 13.22
CA LEU A 19 2.82 31.35 13.55
C LEU A 19 4.18 31.79 13.00
N TRP A 20 4.25 32.68 11.99
CA TRP A 20 5.49 33.05 11.30
C TRP A 20 5.69 34.58 11.15
N PRO A 21 6.87 35.16 11.44
CA PRO A 21 7.02 36.62 11.47
C PRO A 21 7.17 37.32 10.11
N PHE A 22 7.50 36.64 9.00
CA PHE A 22 7.68 37.31 7.70
C PHE A 22 7.38 36.43 6.48
N LYS A 23 6.33 36.85 5.74
CA LYS A 23 5.90 36.61 4.34
C LYS A 23 4.53 35.94 4.24
N HIS A 24 3.58 36.75 3.77
CA HIS A 24 2.14 36.54 3.56
C HIS A 24 1.29 36.64 4.84
N CYS A 25 0.49 37.72 4.93
CA CYS A 25 -0.38 38.03 6.06
C CYS A 25 -1.77 37.42 5.82
N ASP A 26 -1.99 36.19 6.29
CA ASP A 26 -3.33 35.57 6.40
C ASP A 26 -3.90 35.78 7.81
N ALA A 27 -4.08 37.04 8.21
CA ALA A 27 -4.73 37.38 9.47
C ALA A 27 -5.94 38.28 9.21
N TYR A 28 -6.98 37.70 8.63
CA TYR A 28 -8.31 38.32 8.58
C TYR A 28 -9.31 37.38 9.24
N TRP A 29 -10.16 37.95 10.08
CA TRP A 29 -11.40 37.31 10.46
C TRP A 29 -12.47 37.84 9.51
N ASP A 30 -13.10 36.97 8.72
CA ASP A 30 -14.33 37.30 8.00
C ASP A 30 -15.52 36.53 8.61
N ASP A 31 -16.73 37.04 8.37
CA ASP A 31 -18.02 36.42 8.77
C ASP A 31 -18.17 35.96 10.24
N ILE A 32 -17.69 36.76 11.21
CA ILE A 32 -17.99 36.52 12.63
C ILE A 32 -19.38 37.07 12.98
N GLU A 33 -20.29 36.19 13.35
CA GLU A 33 -21.61 36.53 13.88
C GLU A 33 -21.75 36.15 15.38
N LEU A 34 -22.37 37.03 16.17
CA LEU A 34 -22.72 36.75 17.56
C LEU A 34 -24.24 36.53 17.67
N THR A 35 -24.65 35.29 17.89
CA THR A 35 -26.07 34.92 18.03
C THR A 35 -26.41 34.51 19.46
N ILE A 36 -27.53 35.03 20.00
CA ILE A 36 -28.06 34.67 21.32
C ILE A 36 -28.92 33.40 21.16
N THR A 37 -28.50 32.29 21.76
CA THR A 37 -29.32 31.07 21.87
C THR A 37 -30.22 31.12 23.11
N PRO A 38 -31.53 30.87 23.00
CA PRO A 38 -32.41 30.80 24.16
C PRO A 38 -32.12 29.57 25.03
N GLU A 39 -32.11 29.75 26.36
CA GLU A 39 -32.03 28.67 27.34
C GLU A 39 -33.30 27.83 27.30
N THR A 40 -33.17 26.53 27.04
CA THR A 40 -34.22 25.54 27.28
C THR A 40 -34.05 24.96 28.68
N GLU A 41 -35.07 25.12 29.54
CA GLU A 41 -35.12 24.48 30.86
C GLU A 41 -35.06 22.95 30.74
N PRO A 42 -34.34 22.25 31.65
CA PRO A 42 -34.29 20.79 31.65
C PRO A 42 -35.60 20.18 32.17
N PRO A 43 -36.06 19.04 31.62
CA PRO A 43 -37.24 18.33 32.12
C PRO A 43 -36.95 17.66 33.47
N PRO A 44 -38.00 17.26 34.23
CA PRO A 44 -37.85 16.74 35.59
C PRO A 44 -37.11 15.40 35.61
N GLN A 45 -36.20 15.27 36.57
CA GLN A 45 -35.43 14.06 36.87
C GLN A 45 -36.33 12.86 37.18
N SER A 46 -36.21 11.81 36.38
CA SER A 46 -36.37 10.43 36.83
C SER A 46 -35.09 9.99 37.54
N GLU A 47 -35.23 9.19 38.61
CA GLU A 47 -34.11 8.54 39.28
C GLU A 47 -33.22 7.84 38.24
N PRO A 48 -31.88 8.01 38.32
CA PRO A 48 -30.99 7.38 37.35
C PRO A 48 -31.02 5.87 37.56
N ASP A 49 -31.43 5.14 36.53
CA ASP A 49 -30.98 3.77 36.36
C ASP A 49 -29.44 3.77 36.39
N PRO A 50 -28.79 2.73 36.94
CA PRO A 50 -27.34 2.64 36.94
C PRO A 50 -26.84 2.78 35.50
N PRO A 51 -25.79 3.58 35.24
CA PRO A 51 -25.32 3.80 33.89
C PRO A 51 -24.91 2.43 33.32
N THR A 52 -25.67 1.93 32.34
CA THR A 52 -25.15 0.94 31.40
C THR A 52 -24.08 1.69 30.60
N SER A 53 -22.84 1.69 31.07
CA SER A 53 -21.76 2.36 30.35
C SER A 53 -21.67 1.70 28.98
N GLU A 54 -21.73 2.51 27.94
CA GLU A 54 -21.48 2.12 26.54
C GLU A 54 -20.03 1.58 26.34
N TYR A 55 -19.23 1.65 27.41
CA TYR A 55 -17.89 1.11 27.56
C TYR A 55 -17.92 -0.10 28.51
N ASN A 56 -17.20 -1.16 28.18
CA ASN A 56 -17.17 -2.40 28.97
C ASN A 56 -16.35 -2.29 30.28
N TYR A 57 -16.10 -1.08 30.78
CA TYR A 57 -15.40 -0.82 32.04
C TYR A 57 -16.01 0.38 32.80
N PRO A 58 -15.84 0.46 34.14
CA PRO A 58 -16.38 1.55 34.95
C PRO A 58 -15.76 2.92 34.63
N VAL A 59 -16.60 3.95 34.44
CA VAL A 59 -16.15 5.33 34.23
C VAL A 59 -16.31 6.14 35.52
N ILE A 60 -15.19 6.56 36.12
CA ILE A 60 -15.21 7.44 37.30
C ILE A 60 -15.40 8.90 36.85
N SER A 61 -16.64 9.38 36.95
CA SER A 61 -17.11 10.67 36.40
C SER A 61 -16.78 11.90 37.23
N LYS A 62 -16.47 11.74 38.52
CA LYS A 62 -16.08 12.81 39.43
C LYS A 62 -15.15 12.29 40.53
N GLY A 63 -14.50 13.20 41.25
CA GLY A 63 -13.64 12.84 42.37
C GLY A 63 -12.22 12.46 41.97
N SER A 64 -11.40 12.18 42.98
CA SER A 64 -10.03 11.70 42.78
C SER A 64 -10.02 10.29 42.15
N LYS A 65 -8.97 9.99 41.39
CA LYS A 65 -8.65 8.64 40.90
C LYS A 65 -7.67 7.91 41.83
N LEU A 66 -7.21 8.54 42.91
CA LEU A 66 -6.29 7.92 43.86
C LEU A 66 -7.02 6.83 44.67
N GLY A 67 -6.48 5.63 44.59
CA GLY A 67 -6.87 4.45 45.34
C GLY A 67 -5.78 3.99 46.29
N VAL A 68 -6.01 2.84 46.92
CA VAL A 68 -5.10 2.28 47.93
C VAL A 68 -4.57 0.91 47.48
N HIS A 69 -3.27 0.72 47.62
CA HIS A 69 -2.67 -0.62 47.61
C HIS A 69 -2.45 -1.07 49.06
N THR A 70 -2.87 -2.29 49.40
CA THR A 70 -2.72 -2.81 50.76
C THR A 70 -2.49 -4.33 50.83
N LEU A 71 -1.93 -4.78 51.96
CA LEU A 71 -1.87 -6.20 52.36
C LEU A 71 -2.68 -6.49 53.63
N ASP A 72 -3.12 -5.46 54.32
CA ASP A 72 -3.90 -5.55 55.56
C ASP A 72 -4.86 -4.36 55.60
N LEU A 73 -6.09 -4.59 56.00
CA LEU A 73 -7.05 -3.50 56.13
C LEU A 73 -6.81 -2.63 57.33
N ALA A 74 -5.88 -2.91 58.24
CA ALA A 74 -5.76 -2.21 59.52
C ALA A 74 -6.06 -0.69 59.47
N ASP A 75 -5.56 0.02 58.46
CA ASP A 75 -5.72 1.47 58.29
C ASP A 75 -6.67 1.90 57.15
N VAL A 76 -7.19 0.97 56.34
CA VAL A 76 -8.03 1.26 55.16
C VAL A 76 -9.46 1.71 55.54
N PRO A 77 -10.19 1.03 56.44
CA PRO A 77 -11.51 1.46 56.92
C PRO A 77 -11.51 2.88 57.47
N ASP A 78 -10.49 3.24 58.26
CA ASP A 78 -10.40 4.56 58.88
C ASP A 78 -10.22 5.67 57.82
N LEU A 79 -9.48 5.38 56.75
CA LEU A 79 -9.35 6.29 55.61
C LEU A 79 -10.68 6.43 54.86
N MET A 80 -11.34 5.32 54.55
CA MET A 80 -12.60 5.29 53.79
C MET A 80 -13.78 5.93 54.51
N LEU A 81 -13.82 5.82 55.85
CA LEU A 81 -14.84 6.50 56.66
C LEU A 81 -14.70 8.03 56.62
N GLN A 82 -13.54 8.55 56.20
CA GLN A 82 -13.23 9.97 56.22
C GLN A 82 -13.10 10.61 54.83
N ALA A 83 -12.92 9.82 53.78
CA ALA A 83 -12.70 10.32 52.43
C ALA A 83 -13.19 9.32 51.35
N PRO A 84 -13.64 9.82 50.19
CA PRO A 84 -14.08 8.96 49.09
C PRO A 84 -12.88 8.32 48.39
N VAL A 85 -12.65 7.03 48.64
CA VAL A 85 -11.66 6.20 47.94
C VAL A 85 -12.41 5.37 46.90
N VAL A 86 -12.02 5.48 45.63
CA VAL A 86 -12.75 4.88 44.50
C VAL A 86 -12.26 3.48 44.12
N THR A 87 -11.00 3.15 44.41
CA THR A 87 -10.43 1.83 44.09
C THR A 87 -9.49 1.30 45.18
N VAL A 88 -9.49 -0.01 45.39
CA VAL A 88 -8.54 -0.69 46.29
C VAL A 88 -7.99 -1.96 45.67
N LYS A 89 -6.66 -2.08 45.70
CA LYS A 89 -5.92 -3.30 45.39
C LYS A 89 -5.45 -3.98 46.68
N CYS A 90 -5.70 -5.28 46.80
CA CYS A 90 -5.23 -6.09 47.91
C CYS A 90 -4.50 -7.35 47.43
N LEU A 91 -3.41 -7.71 48.13
CA LEU A 91 -2.65 -8.93 47.88
C LEU A 91 -3.06 -10.04 48.85
N ASP A 92 -2.73 -11.28 48.49
CA ASP A 92 -2.91 -12.50 49.30
C ASP A 92 -2.65 -12.32 50.82
N PRO A 93 -3.65 -12.56 51.69
CA PRO A 93 -5.02 -13.00 51.37
C PRO A 93 -5.90 -11.85 50.82
N CYS A 94 -6.67 -12.12 49.76
CA CYS A 94 -7.55 -11.12 49.12
C CYS A 94 -8.93 -10.96 49.78
N THR A 95 -9.29 -11.81 50.76
CA THR A 95 -10.56 -11.72 51.51
C THR A 95 -10.82 -10.38 52.18
N PRO A 96 -9.83 -9.55 52.56
CA PRO A 96 -10.11 -8.23 53.13
C PRO A 96 -10.77 -7.25 52.12
N LEU A 97 -10.77 -7.54 50.81
CA LEU A 97 -11.56 -6.74 49.86
C LEU A 97 -13.08 -6.84 50.11
N ILE A 98 -13.55 -7.92 50.75
CA ILE A 98 -14.97 -8.10 51.13
C ILE A 98 -15.38 -7.02 52.13
N ASP A 99 -14.56 -6.79 53.17
CA ASP A 99 -14.84 -5.75 54.18
C ASP A 99 -14.81 -4.34 53.56
N VAL A 100 -13.93 -4.10 52.58
CA VAL A 100 -13.87 -2.82 51.85
C VAL A 100 -15.21 -2.49 51.20
N GLU A 101 -15.79 -3.44 50.47
CA GLU A 101 -17.06 -3.22 49.78
C GLU A 101 -18.24 -3.09 50.76
N ILE A 102 -18.17 -3.75 51.92
CA ILE A 102 -19.15 -3.56 53.01
C ILE A 102 -19.05 -2.14 53.61
N ILE A 103 -17.83 -1.62 53.80
CA ILE A 103 -17.58 -0.31 54.43
C ILE A 103 -17.93 0.83 53.48
N ASN A 104 -17.55 0.70 52.20
CA ASN A 104 -17.76 1.73 51.18
C ASN A 104 -18.28 1.07 49.89
N PRO A 105 -19.59 0.76 49.82
CA PRO A 105 -20.19 0.13 48.65
C PRO A 105 -19.96 0.92 47.36
N GLY A 106 -19.61 0.22 46.28
CA GLY A 106 -19.23 0.79 44.99
C GLY A 106 -17.74 1.11 44.87
N THR A 107 -16.89 0.58 45.76
CA THR A 107 -15.43 0.68 45.62
C THR A 107 -14.96 -0.38 44.63
N ILE A 108 -14.23 0.02 43.59
CA ILE A 108 -13.76 -0.96 42.60
C ILE A 108 -12.55 -1.70 43.17
N THR A 109 -12.66 -3.02 43.25
CA THR A 109 -11.69 -3.89 43.93
C THR A 109 -10.80 -4.66 42.96
N VAL A 110 -9.52 -4.79 43.32
CA VAL A 110 -8.52 -5.52 42.56
C VAL A 110 -7.84 -6.55 43.46
N ALA A 111 -8.02 -7.83 43.16
CA ALA A 111 -7.40 -8.92 43.89
C ALA A 111 -6.16 -9.45 43.16
N ARG A 112 -5.09 -9.75 43.91
CA ARG A 112 -3.94 -10.48 43.39
C ARG A 112 -3.42 -11.52 44.36
N PHE A 113 -3.20 -12.74 43.88
CA PHE A 113 -2.51 -13.79 44.62
C PHE A 113 -1.04 -13.87 44.22
N MET A 114 -0.15 -13.85 45.22
CA MET A 114 1.31 -14.02 45.00
C MET A 114 1.71 -15.48 44.75
N HIS A 115 0.83 -16.43 45.10
CA HIS A 115 1.08 -17.85 44.95
C HIS A 115 -0.20 -18.54 44.47
N GLY A 116 -0.06 -19.52 43.58
CA GLY A 116 -1.16 -20.39 43.18
C GLY A 116 -1.46 -21.49 44.20
N ALA A 117 -2.60 -22.19 44.03
CA ALA A 117 -2.98 -23.31 44.88
C ALA A 117 -1.99 -24.50 44.78
N ASP A 118 -1.34 -24.67 43.63
CA ASP A 118 -0.19 -25.54 43.48
C ASP A 118 1.11 -24.74 43.65
N SER A 119 1.83 -24.97 44.75
CA SER A 119 3.11 -24.33 45.06
C SER A 119 4.23 -24.64 44.05
N GLY A 120 4.03 -25.61 43.16
CA GLY A 120 4.93 -25.92 42.05
C GLY A 120 4.67 -25.11 40.77
N VAL A 121 3.70 -24.18 40.79
CA VAL A 121 3.39 -23.27 39.69
C VAL A 121 3.83 -21.86 40.07
N ASP A 122 4.74 -21.29 39.29
CA ASP A 122 5.15 -19.89 39.43
C ASP A 122 4.14 -19.02 38.66
N VAL A 123 3.19 -18.44 39.39
CA VAL A 123 2.15 -17.57 38.81
C VAL A 123 2.70 -16.16 38.50
N GLU A 124 3.79 -15.76 39.17
CA GLU A 124 4.43 -14.47 39.00
C GLU A 124 5.38 -14.45 37.80
N GLY A 125 5.96 -15.59 37.47
CA GLY A 125 6.85 -15.79 36.32
C GLY A 125 6.41 -16.94 35.41
N PRO A 126 5.30 -16.81 34.65
CA PRO A 126 4.86 -17.83 33.69
C PRO A 126 5.97 -18.13 32.66
N ASP A 127 6.14 -19.39 32.29
CA ASP A 127 7.15 -19.78 31.28
C ASP A 127 6.71 -19.37 29.87
N LEU A 128 7.25 -18.24 29.42
CA LEU A 128 6.98 -17.72 28.08
C LEU A 128 7.78 -18.41 26.97
N ASN A 129 8.70 -19.34 27.23
CA ASN A 129 9.52 -19.95 26.17
C ASN A 129 8.91 -21.21 25.56
N GLY A 130 7.92 -21.80 26.24
CA GLY A 130 7.30 -23.07 25.86
C GLY A 130 6.03 -22.94 25.02
N ASP A 131 5.13 -23.88 25.25
CA ASP A 131 3.76 -23.85 24.72
C ASP A 131 2.92 -22.90 25.57
N ILE A 132 2.59 -21.73 25.00
CA ILE A 132 1.95 -20.62 25.71
C ILE A 132 0.53 -20.98 26.15
N GLU A 133 -0.24 -21.68 25.33
CA GLU A 133 -1.60 -22.10 25.70
C GLU A 133 -1.55 -23.08 26.87
N LYS A 134 -0.60 -24.03 26.84
CA LYS A 134 -0.40 -24.98 27.93
C LYS A 134 0.00 -24.29 29.23
N GLU A 135 0.86 -23.27 29.15
CA GLU A 135 1.29 -22.52 30.33
C GLU A 135 0.15 -21.64 30.90
N ALA A 136 -0.62 -20.96 30.05
CA ALA A 136 -1.82 -20.23 30.45
C ALA A 136 -2.81 -21.13 31.20
N ASN A 137 -3.09 -22.33 30.65
CA ASN A 137 -3.92 -23.32 31.33
C ASN A 137 -3.32 -23.75 32.68
N ARG A 138 -2.00 -23.97 32.77
CA ARG A 138 -1.34 -24.38 34.01
C ARG A 138 -1.46 -23.31 35.10
N VAL A 139 -1.19 -22.05 34.75
CA VAL A 139 -1.27 -20.91 35.68
C VAL A 139 -2.72 -20.68 36.13
N MET A 140 -3.66 -20.61 35.19
CA MET A 140 -5.08 -20.40 35.50
C MET A 140 -5.66 -21.54 36.35
N ASN A 141 -5.31 -22.80 36.08
CA ASN A 141 -5.75 -23.93 36.91
C ASN A 141 -5.23 -23.87 38.36
N SER A 142 -4.09 -23.19 38.59
CA SER A 142 -3.55 -22.97 39.93
C SER A 142 -4.24 -21.80 40.65
N LEU A 143 -4.65 -20.75 39.92
CA LEU A 143 -5.27 -19.55 40.49
C LEU A 143 -6.79 -19.67 40.71
N LEU A 144 -7.52 -20.28 39.77
CA LEU A 144 -8.98 -20.36 39.81
C LEU A 144 -9.55 -20.92 41.13
N PRO A 145 -8.98 -21.98 41.76
CA PRO A 145 -9.47 -22.45 43.05
C PRO A 145 -9.41 -21.39 44.16
N LEU A 146 -8.40 -20.52 44.15
CA LEU A 146 -8.25 -19.43 45.12
C LEU A 146 -9.26 -18.32 44.84
N TRP A 147 -9.43 -17.95 43.58
CA TRP A 147 -10.40 -16.93 43.16
C TRP A 147 -11.84 -17.34 43.47
N ARG A 148 -12.20 -18.60 43.20
CA ARG A 148 -13.49 -19.18 43.58
C ARG A 148 -13.73 -19.12 45.08
N SER A 149 -12.71 -19.44 45.90
CA SER A 149 -12.86 -19.37 47.37
C SER A 149 -13.21 -17.95 47.83
N VAL A 150 -12.51 -16.94 47.32
CA VAL A 150 -12.78 -15.53 47.68
C VAL A 150 -14.12 -15.07 47.11
N ARG A 151 -14.47 -15.44 45.86
CA ARG A 151 -15.78 -15.15 45.27
C ARG A 151 -16.91 -15.76 46.09
N ASP A 152 -16.81 -17.02 46.48
CA ASP A 152 -17.86 -17.70 47.25
C ASP A 152 -18.04 -17.05 48.65
N GLU A 153 -16.96 -16.56 49.26
CA GLU A 153 -17.01 -15.76 50.51
C GLU A 153 -17.64 -14.37 50.28
N ALA A 154 -17.26 -13.69 49.21
CA ALA A 154 -17.82 -12.39 48.82
C ALA A 154 -19.33 -12.49 48.55
N GLU A 155 -19.75 -13.50 47.78
CA GLU A 155 -21.17 -13.77 47.46
C GLU A 155 -21.99 -14.06 48.72
N ALA A 156 -21.41 -14.73 49.73
CA ALA A 156 -22.10 -15.01 50.99
C ALA A 156 -22.41 -13.72 51.79
N GLU A 157 -21.57 -12.70 51.66
CA GLU A 157 -21.77 -11.37 52.24
C GLU A 157 -22.51 -10.40 51.28
N GLY A 158 -22.84 -10.84 50.07
CA GLY A 158 -23.58 -10.06 49.08
C GLY A 158 -22.74 -8.99 48.37
N VAL A 159 -21.42 -9.21 48.25
CA VAL A 159 -20.46 -8.34 47.57
C VAL A 159 -19.74 -9.08 46.43
N GLU A 160 -19.06 -8.35 45.56
CA GLU A 160 -18.33 -8.89 44.41
C GLU A 160 -16.89 -8.36 44.40
N ILE A 161 -15.97 -9.12 43.78
CA ILE A 161 -14.60 -8.67 43.50
C ILE A 161 -14.49 -8.37 42.00
N ASP A 162 -14.17 -7.12 41.65
CA ASP A 162 -14.34 -6.63 40.28
C ASP A 162 -13.29 -7.14 39.31
N TYR A 163 -12.02 -7.14 39.71
CA TYR A 163 -10.88 -7.47 38.83
C TYR A 163 -9.81 -8.33 39.50
N TRP A 164 -9.18 -9.17 38.70
CA TRP A 164 -8.17 -10.14 39.13
C TRP A 164 -6.86 -9.96 38.35
N GLU A 165 -5.76 -9.79 39.06
CA GLU A 165 -4.42 -9.69 38.47
C GLU A 165 -3.69 -11.04 38.62
N ILE A 166 -3.02 -11.50 37.56
CA ILE A 166 -2.37 -12.83 37.51
C ILE A 166 -0.93 -12.79 38.03
N CYS A 167 -0.16 -11.81 37.59
CA CYS A 167 1.31 -11.75 37.72
C CYS A 167 1.77 -10.29 37.86
N ASN A 168 3.06 -10.07 38.10
CA ASN A 168 3.59 -8.75 38.43
C ASN A 168 4.99 -8.47 37.90
N GLU A 169 5.16 -7.24 37.39
CA GLU A 169 6.43 -6.65 37.00
C GLU A 169 7.26 -7.50 36.04
N LEU A 170 6.60 -8.26 35.16
CA LEU A 170 7.29 -9.01 34.13
C LEU A 170 7.87 -8.04 33.09
N ASP A 171 9.11 -8.31 32.70
CA ASP A 171 9.83 -7.61 31.62
C ASP A 171 10.41 -8.68 30.66
N PRO A 172 9.56 -9.27 29.80
CA PRO A 172 10.02 -10.23 28.81
C PRO A 172 11.04 -9.60 27.86
N VAL A 173 12.11 -10.33 27.52
CA VAL A 173 13.19 -9.75 26.72
C VAL A 173 12.73 -9.48 25.28
N GLY A 174 12.63 -8.20 24.93
CA GLY A 174 12.42 -7.70 23.58
C GLY A 174 11.04 -8.00 23.00
N ILE A 175 10.81 -7.50 21.78
CA ILE A 175 9.52 -7.57 21.07
C ILE A 175 8.91 -8.98 21.08
N GLU A 176 9.69 -10.02 20.77
CA GLU A 176 9.17 -11.40 20.73
C GLU A 176 8.68 -11.87 22.11
N GLY A 177 9.40 -11.55 23.18
CA GLY A 177 8.99 -11.89 24.55
C GLY A 177 7.66 -11.21 24.91
N HIS A 178 7.53 -9.93 24.57
CA HIS A 178 6.32 -9.14 24.80
C HIS A 178 5.10 -9.67 24.03
N VAL A 179 5.27 -10.02 22.75
CA VAL A 179 4.22 -10.65 21.93
C VAL A 179 3.78 -11.98 22.54
N ARG A 180 4.72 -12.81 22.99
CA ARG A 180 4.40 -14.10 23.62
C ARG A 180 3.67 -13.93 24.95
N PHE A 181 3.96 -12.85 25.68
CA PHE A 181 3.22 -12.50 26.90
C PHE A 181 1.81 -11.99 26.60
N ALA A 182 1.61 -11.26 25.50
CA ALA A 182 0.28 -10.90 25.00
C ALA A 182 -0.54 -12.14 24.62
N GLU A 183 0.06 -13.10 23.91
CA GLU A 183 -0.58 -14.38 23.60
C GLU A 183 -0.94 -15.17 24.87
N PHE A 184 -0.09 -15.17 25.89
CA PHE A 184 -0.41 -15.78 27.19
C PHE A 184 -1.71 -15.21 27.77
N PHE A 185 -1.88 -13.88 27.79
CA PHE A 185 -3.12 -13.26 28.26
C PHE A 185 -4.32 -13.54 27.35
N LYS A 186 -4.13 -13.65 26.02
CA LYS A 186 -5.20 -14.05 25.09
C LYS A 186 -5.75 -15.45 25.40
N TYR A 187 -4.94 -16.37 25.92
CA TYR A 187 -5.41 -17.67 26.40
C TYR A 187 -5.99 -17.63 27.82
N CYS A 188 -5.49 -16.75 28.69
CA CYS A 188 -6.04 -16.60 30.05
C CYS A 188 -7.45 -15.97 30.07
N MET A 189 -7.73 -15.01 29.18
CA MET A 189 -9.02 -14.30 29.15
C MET A 189 -10.22 -15.24 28.98
N PRO A 190 -10.29 -16.13 27.97
CA PRO A 190 -11.42 -17.06 27.81
C PRO A 190 -11.59 -18.02 29.00
N ILE A 191 -10.50 -18.38 29.68
CA ILE A 191 -10.55 -19.23 30.88
C ILE A 191 -11.19 -18.48 32.05
N ALA A 192 -10.82 -17.20 32.24
CA ALA A 192 -11.41 -16.34 33.26
C ALA A 192 -12.89 -16.02 32.97
N GLU A 193 -13.19 -15.66 31.72
CA GLU A 193 -14.54 -15.34 31.23
C GLU A 193 -15.52 -16.52 31.42
N ALA A 194 -15.06 -17.76 31.22
CA ALA A 194 -15.87 -18.96 31.42
C ALA A 194 -16.39 -19.11 32.87
N GLU A 195 -15.80 -18.38 33.83
CA GLU A 195 -16.20 -18.37 35.23
C GLU A 195 -16.70 -17.00 35.72
N GLY A 196 -16.84 -16.03 34.81
CA GLY A 196 -17.29 -14.69 35.13
C GLY A 196 -16.22 -13.76 35.72
N PHE A 197 -14.94 -14.13 35.67
CA PHE A 197 -13.86 -13.27 36.18
C PHE A 197 -13.35 -12.30 35.12
N LYS A 198 -13.09 -11.06 35.53
CA LYS A 198 -12.40 -10.04 34.72
C LYS A 198 -10.94 -9.93 35.13
N LEU A 199 -10.08 -9.70 34.16
CA LEU A 199 -8.63 -9.68 34.34
C LEU A 199 -8.07 -8.27 34.26
N LEU A 200 -7.05 -7.99 35.07
CA LEU A 200 -6.08 -6.94 34.80
C LEU A 200 -4.87 -7.54 34.07
N LEU A 201 -4.64 -7.07 32.86
CA LEU A 201 -3.58 -7.56 31.98
C LEU A 201 -2.22 -6.98 32.35
N PHE A 202 -1.20 -7.83 32.19
CA PHE A 202 0.23 -7.56 32.22
C PHE A 202 0.87 -7.15 33.54
N SER A 203 0.33 -6.17 34.26
CA SER A 203 0.98 -5.54 35.41
C SER A 203 2.47 -5.23 35.18
N TYR A 204 2.77 -4.59 34.05
CA TYR A 204 4.14 -4.33 33.63
C TYR A 204 4.92 -3.52 34.67
N SER A 205 6.23 -3.79 34.74
CA SER A 205 7.17 -3.03 35.56
C SER A 205 7.29 -1.58 35.07
N LEU A 206 7.81 -0.71 35.94
CA LEU A 206 8.02 0.69 35.63
C LEU A 206 8.85 0.87 34.35
N GLY A 207 8.31 1.61 33.39
CA GLY A 207 9.01 1.97 32.15
C GLY A 207 8.99 0.90 31.07
N VAL A 208 8.35 -0.24 31.33
CA VAL A 208 8.16 -1.34 30.39
C VAL A 208 6.70 -1.36 29.95
N PRO A 209 6.40 -1.72 28.70
CA PRO A 209 7.25 -1.87 27.53
C PRO A 209 7.73 -0.54 26.90
N GLU A 210 8.69 -0.65 25.98
CA GLU A 210 9.07 0.43 25.07
C GLU A 210 8.04 0.63 23.95
N TRP A 211 8.14 1.74 23.23
CA TRP A 211 7.11 2.15 22.26
C TRP A 211 6.93 1.12 21.12
N GLU A 212 8.01 0.58 20.58
CA GLU A 212 7.99 -0.44 19.53
C GLU A 212 7.45 -1.78 20.02
N GLU A 213 7.64 -2.08 21.31
CA GLU A 213 7.07 -3.28 21.94
C GLU A 213 5.57 -3.12 22.14
N TRP A 214 5.09 -1.93 22.52
CA TRP A 214 3.66 -1.63 22.53
C TRP A 214 3.02 -1.79 21.15
N ALA A 215 3.67 -1.28 20.09
CA ALA A 215 3.20 -1.46 18.74
C ALA A 215 3.02 -2.96 18.41
N ALA A 216 4.00 -3.79 18.75
CA ALA A 216 3.92 -5.23 18.51
C ALA A 216 2.87 -5.94 19.37
N ILE A 217 2.71 -5.55 20.65
CA ILE A 217 1.67 -6.09 21.54
C ILE A 217 0.27 -5.78 20.97
N VAL A 218 0.04 -4.56 20.51
CA VAL A 218 -1.25 -4.13 19.94
C VAL A 218 -1.62 -4.97 18.71
N GLU A 219 -0.65 -5.25 17.83
CA GLU A 219 -0.88 -6.06 16.63
C GLU A 219 -1.28 -7.53 16.92
N THR A 220 -1.10 -8.02 18.15
CA THR A 220 -1.61 -9.35 18.53
C THR A 220 -3.14 -9.41 18.65
N GLY A 221 -3.82 -8.25 18.70
CA GLY A 221 -5.25 -8.15 18.92
C GLY A 221 -5.68 -8.34 20.38
N VAL A 222 -4.74 -8.42 21.32
CA VAL A 222 -5.02 -8.64 22.75
C VAL A 222 -5.96 -7.58 23.35
N PHE A 223 -5.83 -6.31 22.94
CA PHE A 223 -6.67 -5.23 23.46
C PHE A 223 -8.08 -5.24 22.90
N ALA A 224 -8.26 -5.63 21.64
CA ALA A 224 -9.59 -5.85 21.07
C ALA A 224 -10.32 -6.97 21.83
N GLN A 225 -9.62 -8.06 22.14
CA GLN A 225 -10.17 -9.16 22.96
C GLN A 225 -10.46 -8.70 24.40
N ALA A 226 -9.54 -7.97 25.03
CA ALA A 226 -9.73 -7.43 26.37
C ALA A 226 -10.94 -6.49 26.45
N LYS A 227 -11.12 -5.61 25.46
CA LYS A 227 -12.29 -4.73 25.34
C LYS A 227 -13.58 -5.54 25.22
N ALA A 228 -13.60 -6.60 24.41
CA ALA A 228 -14.77 -7.44 24.23
C ALA A 228 -15.19 -8.18 25.53
N GLY A 229 -14.23 -8.68 26.30
CA GLY A 229 -14.47 -9.37 27.58
C GLY A 229 -14.67 -8.44 28.80
N GLY A 230 -14.48 -7.12 28.64
CA GLY A 230 -14.55 -6.17 29.76
C GLY A 230 -13.34 -6.26 30.71
N HIS A 231 -12.22 -6.78 30.22
CA HIS A 231 -10.94 -6.77 30.91
C HIS A 231 -10.30 -5.37 30.89
N ALA A 232 -9.30 -5.18 31.75
CA ALA A 232 -8.59 -3.90 31.88
C ALA A 232 -7.08 -4.11 31.90
N LEU A 233 -6.32 -3.02 31.80
CA LEU A 233 -4.86 -2.99 31.82
C LEU A 233 -4.37 -2.60 33.22
N SER A 234 -3.30 -3.22 33.71
CA SER A 234 -2.56 -2.77 34.90
C SER A 234 -1.12 -2.35 34.56
N LEU A 235 -0.67 -1.24 35.14
CA LEU A 235 0.67 -0.68 34.98
C LEU A 235 1.21 -0.10 36.30
N HIS A 236 2.53 0.00 36.42
CA HIS A 236 3.20 0.63 37.57
C HIS A 236 3.83 1.97 37.18
N GLU A 237 3.71 2.98 38.04
CA GLU A 237 4.37 4.28 37.83
C GLU A 237 5.04 4.79 39.11
N TYR A 238 6.35 5.04 39.07
CA TYR A 238 7.11 5.57 40.19
C TYR A 238 8.11 6.62 39.70
N ALA A 239 8.19 7.75 40.39
CA ALA A 239 9.18 8.78 40.11
C ALA A 239 9.40 9.71 41.32
N TYR A 240 10.53 10.42 41.35
CA TYR A 240 10.73 11.55 42.25
C TYR A 240 11.56 12.66 41.59
N PRO A 241 11.04 13.91 41.52
CA PRO A 241 9.63 14.25 41.72
C PRO A 241 8.73 13.44 40.76
N ILE A 242 7.43 13.31 41.04
CA ILE A 242 6.54 12.46 40.25
C ILE A 242 6.44 12.96 38.79
N ASP A 243 6.55 14.26 38.58
CA ASP A 243 6.53 14.92 37.27
C ASP A 243 7.89 14.90 36.54
N LYS A 244 8.83 14.07 37.02
CA LYS A 244 10.16 13.97 36.43
C LYS A 244 10.05 13.59 34.95
N TRP A 245 10.64 14.46 34.11
CA TRP A 245 10.65 14.35 32.65
C TRP A 245 9.26 14.46 32.00
N TRP A 246 8.27 15.03 32.68
CA TRP A 246 7.02 15.39 32.04
C TRP A 246 7.26 16.31 30.83
N GLY A 247 6.70 15.95 29.68
CA GLY A 247 6.92 16.68 28.42
C GLY A 247 8.10 16.18 27.58
N GLU A 248 8.97 15.34 28.14
CA GLU A 248 10.13 14.77 27.44
C GLU A 248 9.73 13.52 26.63
N PRO A 249 10.44 13.23 25.52
CA PRO A 249 10.12 12.11 24.65
C PRO A 249 10.56 10.75 25.21
N LEU A 250 9.91 9.68 24.72
CA LEU A 250 10.53 8.35 24.71
C LEU A 250 11.67 8.28 23.69
N PRO A 251 12.64 7.36 23.83
CA PRO A 251 13.64 7.12 22.81
C PRO A 251 12.99 6.94 21.43
N GLY A 252 13.46 7.68 20.41
CA GLY A 252 12.94 7.61 19.05
C GLY A 252 11.63 8.36 18.78
N GLN A 253 10.95 8.88 19.81
CA GLN A 253 9.65 9.54 19.67
C GLN A 253 9.75 11.07 19.80
N PRO A 254 8.79 11.85 19.24
CA PRO A 254 8.76 13.31 19.42
C PRO A 254 8.32 13.70 20.84
N ALA A 255 8.73 14.87 21.32
CA ALA A 255 8.30 15.38 22.61
C ALA A 255 6.84 15.85 22.57
N TYR A 256 6.04 15.47 23.57
CA TYR A 256 4.65 15.90 23.71
C TYR A 256 4.40 16.53 25.08
N PRO A 257 3.75 17.70 25.17
CA PRO A 257 3.57 18.41 26.45
C PRO A 257 2.57 17.73 27.40
N ASP A 258 1.89 16.68 26.95
CA ASP A 258 0.78 16.02 27.63
C ASP A 258 1.13 14.62 28.17
N ARG A 259 2.39 14.19 28.11
CA ARG A 259 2.82 12.87 28.61
C ARG A 259 4.30 12.87 28.97
N GLY A 260 4.72 11.89 29.76
CA GLY A 260 6.12 11.71 30.14
C GLY A 260 6.62 10.29 29.86
N PRO A 261 7.93 10.05 30.06
CA PRO A 261 8.53 8.73 29.96
C PRO A 261 8.34 7.88 31.23
N LEU A 262 7.91 8.49 32.35
CA LEU A 262 7.60 7.84 33.63
C LEU A 262 6.15 8.09 34.03
N ALA A 263 5.80 9.32 34.41
CA ALA A 263 4.42 9.69 34.78
C ALA A 263 3.52 9.83 33.55
N CYS A 264 2.31 9.29 33.66
CA CYS A 264 1.33 9.10 32.60
C CYS A 264 1.93 8.52 31.31
N ARG A 265 2.90 7.61 31.45
CA ARG A 265 3.56 6.94 30.31
C ARG A 265 2.54 6.15 29.50
N TYR A 266 1.48 5.65 30.13
CA TYR A 266 0.37 4.99 29.44
C TYR A 266 -0.23 5.82 28.30
N ARG A 267 -0.14 7.16 28.34
CA ARG A 267 -0.68 8.02 27.25
C ARG A 267 -0.03 7.72 25.90
N TRP A 268 1.20 7.19 25.86
CA TRP A 268 1.83 6.68 24.64
C TRP A 268 1.05 5.51 24.04
N LEU A 269 0.73 4.50 24.85
CA LEU A 269 -0.11 3.37 24.41
C LEU A 269 -1.51 3.83 23.97
N TYR A 270 -2.18 4.62 24.81
CA TYR A 270 -3.58 4.98 24.57
C TYR A 270 -3.75 5.93 23.39
N ARG A 271 -2.94 6.99 23.30
CA ARG A 271 -3.15 8.04 22.28
C ARG A 271 -2.59 7.64 20.92
N ASP A 272 -1.53 6.84 20.88
CA ASP A 272 -0.89 6.46 19.62
C ASP A 272 -1.49 5.17 19.03
N PHE A 273 -2.05 4.28 19.87
CA PHE A 273 -2.56 2.99 19.42
C PHE A 273 -4.05 2.75 19.78
N LEU A 274 -4.41 2.73 21.07
CA LEU A 274 -5.74 2.21 21.47
C LEU A 274 -6.91 3.12 21.07
N ILE A 275 -6.77 4.43 21.25
CA ILE A 275 -7.81 5.42 20.88
C ILE A 275 -8.03 5.42 19.35
N PRO A 276 -6.99 5.54 18.51
CA PRO A 276 -7.17 5.46 17.05
C PRO A 276 -7.81 4.17 16.54
N ARG A 277 -7.63 3.05 17.27
CA ARG A 277 -8.12 1.72 16.88
C ARG A 277 -9.48 1.34 17.46
N ASP A 278 -10.08 2.22 18.28
CA ASP A 278 -11.25 1.88 19.10
C ASP A 278 -11.04 0.61 19.95
N GLU A 279 -9.85 0.46 20.52
CA GLU A 279 -9.45 -0.66 21.38
C GLU A 279 -9.21 -0.19 22.83
N VAL A 280 -9.86 0.90 23.23
CA VAL A 280 -9.74 1.46 24.58
C VAL A 280 -10.30 0.49 25.62
N VAL A 281 -9.45 0.10 26.56
CA VAL A 281 -9.79 -0.68 27.76
C VAL A 281 -9.62 0.18 29.02
N GLY A 282 -10.20 -0.26 30.14
CA GLY A 282 -9.97 0.40 31.42
C GLY A 282 -8.49 0.31 31.84
N LEU A 283 -7.99 1.33 32.53
CA LEU A 283 -6.62 1.37 33.06
C LEU A 283 -6.63 1.50 34.58
N PHE A 284 -5.88 0.62 35.23
CA PHE A 284 -5.44 0.77 36.61
C PHE A 284 -3.95 1.04 36.65
N ILE A 285 -3.55 2.08 37.37
CA ILE A 285 -2.17 2.16 37.86
C ILE A 285 -2.15 1.38 39.16
N THR A 286 -1.70 0.13 39.11
CA THR A 286 -1.84 -0.80 40.24
C THR A 286 -0.80 -0.57 41.32
N GLU A 287 0.26 0.16 41.00
CA GLU A 287 1.22 0.67 41.98
C GLU A 287 1.74 2.04 41.59
N VAL A 288 1.59 3.03 42.48
CA VAL A 288 2.22 4.34 42.35
C VAL A 288 2.70 4.92 43.68
N ASN A 289 3.93 5.44 43.71
CA ASN A 289 4.40 6.35 44.77
C ASN A 289 5.70 7.07 44.37
N LEU A 290 6.26 7.86 45.30
CA LEU A 290 7.54 8.52 45.12
C LEU A 290 8.72 7.54 45.24
N ALA A 291 9.59 7.50 44.23
CA ALA A 291 10.80 6.66 44.22
C ALA A 291 12.03 7.38 44.83
N LEU A 292 12.17 7.29 46.16
CA LEU A 292 13.18 8.02 46.96
C LEU A 292 14.31 7.13 47.54
N GLY A 293 14.57 5.96 46.94
CA GLY A 293 15.55 4.97 47.42
C GLY A 293 14.99 4.02 48.48
N LYS A 294 15.73 2.93 48.79
CA LYS A 294 15.31 1.83 49.69
C LYS A 294 15.97 1.91 51.07
N GLY A 295 15.24 1.52 52.13
CA GLY A 295 15.71 1.41 53.52
C GLY A 295 15.08 2.39 54.52
N ALA A 296 15.24 2.11 55.83
CA ALA A 296 14.53 2.80 56.92
C ALA A 296 14.80 4.32 57.03
N ASP A 297 15.97 4.81 56.59
CA ASP A 297 16.29 6.25 56.53
C ASP A 297 16.16 6.83 55.11
N GLN A 298 15.44 6.14 54.22
CA GLN A 298 15.20 6.49 52.81
C GLN A 298 13.69 6.46 52.51
N GLY A 299 13.31 6.60 51.24
CA GLY A 299 11.91 6.52 50.82
C GLY A 299 11.09 7.72 51.28
N LEU A 300 9.82 7.49 51.62
CA LEU A 300 8.89 8.55 52.01
C LEU A 300 9.30 9.29 53.29
N ASN A 301 10.24 8.76 54.08
CA ASN A 301 10.80 9.43 55.26
C ASN A 301 11.55 10.72 54.91
N LEU A 302 11.93 10.89 53.64
CA LEU A 302 12.69 12.04 53.15
C LEU A 302 11.80 13.24 52.77
N VAL A 303 10.48 13.07 52.72
CA VAL A 303 9.54 14.12 52.31
C VAL A 303 8.57 14.47 53.43
N THR A 304 8.16 15.74 53.45
CA THR A 304 7.07 16.16 54.35
C THR A 304 5.72 15.73 53.80
N GLY A 305 4.69 15.62 54.64
CA GLY A 305 3.33 15.31 54.16
C GLY A 305 2.80 16.34 53.16
N GLN A 306 3.21 17.62 53.28
CA GLN A 306 2.83 18.65 52.32
C GLN A 306 3.54 18.49 50.97
N GLU A 307 4.81 18.12 50.99
CA GLU A 307 5.56 17.84 49.77
C GLU A 307 5.01 16.62 49.05
N TRP A 308 4.75 15.53 49.79
CA TRP A 308 4.14 14.33 49.24
C TRP A 308 2.78 14.59 48.61
N ILE A 309 1.85 15.24 49.32
CA ILE A 309 0.51 15.49 48.78
C ILE A 309 0.53 16.42 47.56
N SER A 310 1.47 17.37 47.49
CA SER A 310 1.60 18.25 46.33
C SER A 310 1.97 17.47 45.05
N GLN A 311 2.75 16.39 45.19
CA GLN A 311 3.06 15.49 44.08
C GLN A 311 1.84 14.66 43.68
N MET A 312 1.11 14.11 44.67
CA MET A 312 -0.07 13.29 44.41
C MET A 312 -1.23 14.10 43.81
N GLU A 313 -1.42 15.36 44.24
CA GLU A 313 -2.37 16.30 43.65
C GLU A 313 -2.06 16.57 42.18
N TRP A 314 -0.78 16.81 41.85
CA TRP A 314 -0.38 16.99 40.46
C TRP A 314 -0.68 15.75 39.62
N TYR A 315 -0.35 14.57 40.14
CA TYR A 315 -0.53 13.30 39.44
C TYR A 315 -2.01 12.99 39.23
N ASP A 316 -2.82 13.06 40.28
CA ASP A 316 -4.27 12.85 40.22
C ASP A 316 -4.94 13.83 39.25
N THR A 317 -4.51 15.08 39.21
CA THR A 317 -5.03 16.05 38.23
C THR A 317 -4.79 15.59 36.79
N ARG A 318 -3.64 14.95 36.48
CA ARG A 318 -3.38 14.38 35.16
C ARG A 318 -4.28 13.16 34.90
N LEU A 319 -4.43 12.25 35.87
CA LEU A 319 -5.27 11.07 35.72
C LEU A 319 -6.74 11.42 35.46
N ARG A 320 -7.25 12.48 36.10
CA ARG A 320 -8.62 12.98 35.91
C ARG A 320 -8.89 13.56 34.52
N GLU A 321 -7.85 13.85 33.74
CA GLU A 321 -7.97 14.26 32.34
C GLU A 321 -8.22 13.08 31.38
N ASP A 322 -8.03 11.83 31.84
CA ASP A 322 -8.13 10.63 31.00
C ASP A 322 -9.28 9.72 31.45
N TYR A 323 -10.36 9.65 30.65
CA TYR A 323 -11.60 8.94 30.99
C TYR A 323 -11.45 7.42 31.17
N TYR A 324 -10.41 6.85 30.58
CA TYR A 324 -10.10 5.42 30.64
C TYR A 324 -9.30 5.04 31.90
N VAL A 325 -8.78 6.02 32.67
CA VAL A 325 -8.16 5.73 33.97
C VAL A 325 -9.25 5.50 35.01
N ILE A 326 -9.31 4.27 35.54
CA ILE A 326 -10.26 3.88 36.58
C ILE A 326 -9.72 4.29 37.95
N GLY A 327 -8.46 3.96 38.24
CA GLY A 327 -7.83 4.32 39.51
C GLY A 327 -6.32 4.14 39.51
N ALA A 328 -5.66 4.76 40.49
CA ALA A 328 -4.24 4.66 40.74
C ALA A 328 -3.97 4.35 42.22
N HIS A 329 -3.50 3.14 42.50
CA HIS A 329 -3.31 2.63 43.85
C HIS A 329 -1.98 3.11 44.44
N LEU A 330 -2.07 3.92 45.48
CA LEU A 330 -0.92 4.40 46.24
C LEU A 330 -0.22 3.22 46.92
N PHE A 331 1.03 2.95 46.56
CA PHE A 331 1.83 1.86 47.11
C PHE A 331 2.64 2.33 48.32
N THR A 332 2.43 1.85 49.55
CA THR A 332 1.42 0.89 50.01
C THR A 332 1.09 1.12 51.48
N LEU A 333 -0.08 0.64 51.94
CA LEU A 333 -0.35 0.46 53.38
C LEU A 333 0.04 -0.95 53.78
N THR A 334 1.00 -1.10 54.69
CA THR A 334 1.44 -2.42 55.12
C THR A 334 2.31 -2.39 56.38
N ASN A 335 2.27 -3.48 57.13
CA ASN A 335 3.24 -3.79 58.19
C ASN A 335 4.36 -4.74 57.70
N VAL A 336 4.51 -4.92 56.38
CA VAL A 336 5.56 -5.75 55.79
C VAL A 336 6.91 -5.02 55.87
N PRO A 337 7.91 -5.57 56.58
CA PRO A 337 9.20 -4.89 56.79
C PRO A 337 9.98 -4.55 55.52
N ALA A 338 9.69 -5.25 54.41
CA ALA A 338 10.36 -5.03 53.13
C ALA A 338 9.86 -3.77 52.38
N TRP A 339 8.74 -3.19 52.79
CA TRP A 339 8.06 -2.08 52.12
C TRP A 339 7.76 -0.89 53.04
N GLU A 340 8.31 -0.86 54.26
CA GLU A 340 8.11 0.22 55.23
C GLU A 340 8.49 1.61 54.66
N GLU A 341 9.45 1.66 53.74
CA GLU A 341 9.86 2.92 53.09
C GLU A 341 8.78 3.55 52.19
N TYR A 342 7.75 2.78 51.82
CA TYR A 342 6.61 3.20 50.99
C TYR A 342 5.32 3.40 51.80
N ASP A 343 5.35 3.22 53.12
CA ASP A 343 4.17 3.45 53.96
C ASP A 343 3.79 4.94 53.99
N PHE A 344 2.59 5.22 53.47
CA PHE A 344 2.01 6.56 53.37
C PHE A 344 0.95 6.83 54.45
N SER A 345 0.71 5.91 55.40
CA SER A 345 -0.27 6.06 56.49
C SER A 345 -0.15 7.39 57.25
N ARG A 346 1.09 7.84 57.51
CA ARG A 346 1.40 9.13 58.14
C ARG A 346 0.94 10.38 57.37
N PHE A 347 0.60 10.24 56.09
CA PHE A 347 0.13 11.33 55.24
C PHE A 347 -1.39 11.36 55.08
N PHE A 348 -2.11 10.50 55.80
CA PHE A 348 -3.58 10.49 55.81
C PHE A 348 -4.23 11.84 56.06
N PRO A 349 -3.79 12.69 57.01
CA PRO A 349 -4.44 13.99 57.21
C PRO A 349 -4.43 14.86 55.93
N GLN A 350 -3.32 14.83 55.18
CA GLN A 350 -3.20 15.56 53.92
C GLN A 350 -4.02 14.89 52.81
N LEU A 351 -3.96 13.57 52.69
CA LEU A 351 -4.72 12.81 51.70
C LEU A 351 -6.24 12.97 51.89
N ILE A 352 -6.75 12.78 53.11
CA ILE A 352 -8.17 12.96 53.46
C ILE A 352 -8.63 14.38 53.11
N THR A 353 -7.82 15.39 53.41
CA THR A 353 -8.15 16.77 53.08
C THR A 353 -8.26 16.95 51.56
N TYR A 354 -7.29 16.42 50.79
CA TYR A 354 -7.29 16.52 49.34
C TYR A 354 -8.49 15.79 48.70
N LEU A 355 -8.70 14.52 49.04
CA LEU A 355 -9.78 13.69 48.49
C LEU A 355 -11.16 14.33 48.71
N ASN A 356 -11.41 14.87 49.90
CA ASN A 356 -12.66 15.58 50.19
C ASN A 356 -12.82 16.88 49.41
N ASN A 357 -11.73 17.60 49.15
CA ASN A 357 -11.78 18.84 48.37
C ASN A 357 -12.15 18.60 46.90
N VAL A 358 -11.68 17.50 46.32
CA VAL A 358 -11.90 17.19 44.90
C VAL A 358 -13.09 16.24 44.65
N ALA A 359 -13.78 15.78 45.69
CA ALA A 359 -14.83 14.75 45.63
C ALA A 359 -15.93 15.02 44.58
N GLU A 360 -16.28 16.29 44.37
CA GLU A 360 -17.31 16.73 43.41
C GLU A 360 -16.73 17.35 42.13
N GLU A 361 -15.39 17.39 41.98
CA GLU A 361 -14.78 17.89 40.76
C GLU A 361 -15.00 16.90 39.61
N PRO A 362 -15.45 17.36 38.43
CA PRO A 362 -15.74 16.47 37.31
C PRO A 362 -14.44 15.95 36.68
N ASN A 363 -14.48 14.69 36.29
CA ASN A 363 -13.43 14.05 35.50
C ASN A 363 -13.75 14.16 34.00
N ALA A 364 -12.72 13.96 33.17
CA ALA A 364 -12.94 13.75 31.75
C ALA A 364 -13.88 12.55 31.56
N LEU A 365 -14.94 12.78 30.79
CA LEU A 365 -15.84 11.72 30.36
C LEU A 365 -15.39 11.21 29.00
N PRO A 366 -15.71 9.95 28.68
CA PRO A 366 -15.57 9.48 27.32
C PRO A 366 -16.32 10.41 26.36
N PRO A 367 -15.79 10.64 25.14
CA PRO A 367 -16.53 11.40 24.14
C PRO A 367 -17.89 10.75 23.93
N GLU A 368 -18.98 11.55 23.90
CA GLU A 368 -20.33 11.03 23.63
C GLU A 368 -20.30 10.18 22.37
N THR A 369 -20.47 8.88 22.54
CA THR A 369 -20.92 7.95 21.51
C THR A 369 -22.32 8.40 21.13
N LYS A 370 -22.38 9.33 20.18
CA LYS A 370 -23.61 9.46 19.39
C LYS A 370 -23.91 8.06 18.86
N PRO A 371 -25.17 7.57 18.91
CA PRO A 371 -25.52 6.40 18.15
C PRO A 371 -24.95 6.61 16.77
N VAL A 372 -24.13 5.67 16.31
CA VAL A 372 -23.57 5.73 14.98
C VAL A 372 -24.80 5.72 14.06
N GLU A 373 -25.26 6.92 13.67
CA GLU A 373 -25.97 7.10 12.41
C GLU A 373 -25.14 6.28 11.42
N PRO A 374 -25.78 5.34 10.67
CA PRO A 374 -25.05 4.45 9.76
C PRO A 374 -24.02 5.31 9.06
N PRO A 375 -22.71 5.00 9.25
CA PRO A 375 -21.64 5.99 9.28
C PRO A 375 -21.94 7.00 8.20
N GLU A 376 -22.16 8.27 8.59
CA GLU A 376 -22.28 9.37 7.64
C GLU A 376 -21.14 9.13 6.67
N VAL A 377 -21.49 8.66 5.46
CA VAL A 377 -20.57 7.88 4.61
C VAL A 377 -19.25 8.61 4.67
N LEU A 378 -18.22 8.00 5.29
CA LEU A 378 -16.97 8.70 5.55
C LEU A 378 -16.47 9.12 4.17
N LEU A 379 -16.79 10.34 3.80
CA LEU A 379 -16.54 10.81 2.47
C LEU A 379 -15.03 10.91 2.44
N PRO A 380 -14.36 10.29 1.46
CA PRO A 380 -12.98 10.67 1.25
C PRO A 380 -12.93 12.20 1.21
N ARG A 381 -11.89 12.78 1.83
CA ARG A 381 -11.69 14.25 1.89
C ARG A 381 -12.02 14.94 0.56
N ILE A 382 -11.82 14.23 -0.54
CA ILE A 382 -12.28 14.55 -1.89
C ILE A 382 -13.12 13.37 -2.40
N PRO A 383 -14.39 13.54 -2.79
CA PRO A 383 -15.17 12.51 -3.49
C PRO A 383 -14.55 12.20 -4.86
N TYR A 384 -14.30 10.93 -5.15
CA TYR A 384 -13.86 10.45 -6.46
C TYR A 384 -14.42 9.05 -6.72
N GLU A 385 -14.46 8.66 -7.99
CA GLU A 385 -14.88 7.34 -8.43
C GLU A 385 -13.96 6.26 -7.86
N ARG A 386 -14.52 5.29 -7.14
CA ARG A 386 -13.77 4.20 -6.54
C ARG A 386 -14.00 2.92 -7.32
N THR A 387 -12.92 2.41 -7.90
CA THR A 387 -12.87 1.09 -8.49
C THR A 387 -12.12 0.16 -7.53
N TYR A 388 -12.80 -0.88 -7.06
CA TYR A 388 -12.21 -1.94 -6.24
C TYR A 388 -12.06 -3.20 -7.08
N LEU A 389 -10.84 -3.70 -7.23
CA LEU A 389 -10.57 -4.98 -7.86
C LEU A 389 -10.53 -6.08 -6.80
N LEU A 390 -11.51 -6.98 -6.87
CA LEU A 390 -11.72 -8.06 -5.93
C LEU A 390 -11.09 -9.35 -6.46
N LEU A 391 -10.04 -9.81 -5.79
CA LEU A 391 -9.39 -11.10 -6.08
C LEU A 391 -10.13 -12.25 -5.36
N PRO A 392 -10.23 -13.44 -5.96
CA PRO A 392 -10.88 -14.60 -5.34
C PRO A 392 -10.04 -15.16 -4.18
N PRO A 393 -10.66 -15.89 -3.22
CA PRO A 393 -9.94 -16.42 -2.05
C PRO A 393 -8.77 -17.35 -2.39
N SER A 394 -8.76 -17.94 -3.59
CA SER A 394 -7.70 -18.80 -4.09
C SER A 394 -6.53 -18.06 -4.76
N ALA A 395 -6.63 -16.74 -4.94
CA ALA A 395 -5.60 -15.97 -5.64
C ALA A 395 -4.33 -15.80 -4.78
N GLY A 396 -3.19 -16.19 -5.35
CA GLY A 396 -1.87 -15.90 -4.79
C GLY A 396 -1.32 -14.53 -5.23
N ILE A 397 -0.09 -14.25 -4.81
CA ILE A 397 0.61 -12.98 -5.07
C ILE A 397 0.78 -12.71 -6.58
N GLU A 398 0.82 -13.75 -7.41
CA GLU A 398 0.92 -13.66 -8.86
C GLU A 398 -0.26 -12.93 -9.52
N TRP A 399 -1.47 -13.09 -8.98
CA TRP A 399 -2.66 -12.39 -9.47
C TRP A 399 -2.62 -10.91 -9.09
N PHE A 400 -2.14 -10.58 -7.89
CA PHE A 400 -1.92 -9.21 -7.48
C PHE A 400 -0.89 -8.51 -8.38
N PHE A 401 0.20 -9.21 -8.75
CA PHE A 401 1.17 -8.65 -9.68
C PHE A 401 0.62 -8.47 -11.10
N ALA A 402 -0.25 -9.36 -11.59
CA ALA A 402 -0.93 -9.18 -12.87
C ALA A 402 -1.74 -7.88 -12.90
N VAL A 403 -2.48 -7.59 -11.83
CA VAL A 403 -3.19 -6.30 -11.68
C VAL A 403 -2.23 -5.13 -11.73
N GLY A 404 -1.10 -5.21 -11.02
CA GLY A 404 -0.07 -4.17 -11.03
C GLY A 404 0.56 -3.94 -12.41
N ARG A 405 0.77 -5.00 -13.20
CA ARG A 405 1.38 -4.92 -14.54
C ARG A 405 0.41 -4.48 -15.64
N SER A 406 -0.90 -4.68 -15.45
CA SER A 406 -1.94 -4.29 -16.43
C SER A 406 -2.07 -2.78 -16.68
N GLY A 407 -1.35 -1.92 -15.96
CA GLY A 407 -1.48 -0.46 -16.02
C GLY A 407 -2.75 0.10 -15.34
N MET A 408 -3.71 -0.75 -14.98
CA MET A 408 -4.97 -0.37 -14.32
C MET A 408 -4.76 0.49 -13.07
N TRP A 409 -3.75 0.18 -12.25
CA TRP A 409 -3.49 0.99 -11.06
C TRP A 409 -2.95 2.39 -11.40
N GLU A 410 -2.18 2.52 -12.49
CA GLU A 410 -1.64 3.81 -12.92
C GLU A 410 -2.74 4.72 -13.45
N GLU A 411 -3.66 4.17 -14.25
CA GLU A 411 -4.75 4.89 -14.91
C GLU A 411 -5.93 5.15 -13.95
N TRP A 412 -6.45 4.11 -13.29
CA TRP A 412 -7.69 4.20 -12.50
C TRP A 412 -7.47 4.26 -10.99
N ARG A 413 -6.21 4.12 -10.51
CA ARG A 413 -5.87 4.16 -9.08
C ARG A 413 -6.70 3.17 -8.25
N VAL A 414 -6.93 1.99 -8.81
CA VAL A 414 -7.81 0.96 -8.22
C VAL A 414 -7.32 0.50 -6.84
N THR A 415 -8.24 0.14 -5.97
CA THR A 415 -7.92 -0.57 -4.72
C THR A 415 -8.00 -2.07 -4.98
N VAL A 416 -6.98 -2.83 -4.59
CA VAL A 416 -6.94 -4.29 -4.81
C VAL A 416 -7.04 -5.00 -3.46
N GLY A 417 -7.92 -6.00 -3.36
CA GLY A 417 -8.03 -6.80 -2.14
C GLY A 417 -8.89 -8.06 -2.30
N GLY A 418 -9.01 -8.81 -1.21
CA GLY A 418 -9.71 -10.10 -1.18
C GLY A 418 -10.97 -10.13 -0.32
N SER A 419 -11.53 -8.97 0.05
CA SER A 419 -12.73 -8.85 0.88
C SER A 419 -13.90 -8.33 0.05
N ALA A 420 -14.95 -9.14 -0.09
CA ALA A 420 -16.16 -8.74 -0.79
C ALA A 420 -16.89 -7.61 -0.06
N ASP A 421 -16.85 -7.59 1.27
CA ASP A 421 -17.42 -6.51 2.07
C ASP A 421 -16.66 -5.19 1.85
N ASP A 422 -15.33 -5.21 1.78
CA ASP A 422 -14.52 -4.00 1.50
C ASP A 422 -14.80 -3.45 0.11
N ALA A 423 -14.97 -4.34 -0.87
CA ALA A 423 -15.33 -3.97 -2.24
C ALA A 423 -16.69 -3.27 -2.32
N GLY A 424 -17.60 -3.58 -1.39
CA GLY A 424 -18.95 -3.04 -1.36
C GLY A 424 -19.11 -1.64 -0.75
N ILE A 425 -18.10 -1.14 -0.03
CA ILE A 425 -18.19 0.10 0.78
C ILE A 425 -17.77 1.36 -0.01
N GLY A 426 -18.51 2.47 0.09
CA GLY A 426 -18.23 3.73 -0.64
C GLY A 426 -19.47 4.62 -0.87
N LEU A 427 -19.39 5.59 -1.79
CA LEU A 427 -20.54 6.42 -2.21
C LEU A 427 -21.41 5.67 -3.23
N LYS A 428 -22.75 5.70 -3.09
CA LYS A 428 -23.66 4.90 -3.95
C LYS A 428 -23.54 5.23 -5.45
N ASP A 429 -23.20 6.45 -5.79
CA ASP A 429 -23.16 6.90 -7.20
C ASP A 429 -21.79 6.69 -7.87
N TYR A 430 -20.79 6.12 -7.17
CA TYR A 430 -19.37 6.14 -7.57
C TYR A 430 -18.59 4.87 -7.17
N ARG A 431 -19.25 3.70 -7.19
CA ARG A 431 -18.66 2.42 -6.75
C ARG A 431 -18.67 1.41 -7.88
N ARG A 432 -17.49 1.04 -8.36
CA ARG A 432 -17.26 -0.05 -9.29
C ARG A 432 -16.52 -1.19 -8.60
N VAL A 433 -16.98 -2.42 -8.81
CA VAL A 433 -16.27 -3.63 -8.38
C VAL A 433 -15.89 -4.45 -9.59
N ILE A 434 -14.59 -4.64 -9.79
CA ILE A 434 -14.03 -5.53 -10.80
C ILE A 434 -13.78 -6.88 -10.12
N ALA A 435 -14.69 -7.84 -10.32
CA ALA A 435 -14.64 -9.14 -9.66
C ALA A 435 -13.86 -10.14 -10.52
N VAL A 436 -12.64 -10.50 -10.09
CA VAL A 436 -11.81 -11.48 -10.78
C VAL A 436 -12.27 -12.89 -10.41
N ASN A 437 -12.51 -13.71 -11.43
CA ASN A 437 -12.93 -15.12 -11.31
C ASN A 437 -14.06 -15.30 -10.28
N PRO A 438 -15.23 -14.70 -10.48
CA PRO A 438 -16.29 -14.68 -9.49
C PRO A 438 -16.78 -16.07 -9.08
N ASP A 439 -16.70 -17.05 -9.99
CA ASP A 439 -17.00 -18.47 -9.71
C ASP A 439 -16.06 -19.12 -8.68
N GLY A 440 -14.93 -18.48 -8.36
CA GLY A 440 -14.02 -18.88 -7.29
C GLY A 440 -14.55 -18.59 -5.88
N TRP A 441 -15.69 -17.90 -5.76
CA TRP A 441 -16.33 -17.57 -4.50
C TRP A 441 -17.40 -18.60 -4.10
N PRO A 442 -17.62 -18.85 -2.80
CA PRO A 442 -18.57 -19.86 -2.32
C PRO A 442 -20.05 -19.50 -2.56
N THR A 443 -20.33 -18.25 -2.93
CA THR A 443 -21.66 -17.70 -3.17
C THR A 443 -21.67 -16.94 -4.49
N ASP A 444 -22.85 -16.73 -5.08
CA ASP A 444 -23.00 -15.83 -6.23
C ASP A 444 -22.64 -14.39 -5.79
N LEU A 445 -21.49 -13.91 -6.24
CA LEU A 445 -20.97 -12.59 -5.89
C LEU A 445 -21.87 -11.45 -6.37
N LYS A 446 -22.53 -11.62 -7.51
CA LYS A 446 -23.42 -10.60 -8.03
C LYS A 446 -24.69 -10.51 -7.19
N GLU A 447 -25.29 -11.65 -6.84
CA GLU A 447 -26.43 -11.70 -5.91
C GLU A 447 -26.07 -11.14 -4.53
N PHE A 448 -24.85 -11.43 -4.05
CA PHE A 448 -24.31 -10.87 -2.81
C PHE A 448 -24.28 -9.33 -2.86
N PHE A 449 -23.68 -8.74 -3.89
CA PHE A 449 -23.62 -7.28 -4.02
C PHE A 449 -25.01 -6.65 -4.20
N ASP A 450 -25.88 -7.24 -5.04
CA ASP A 450 -27.25 -6.77 -5.23
C ASP A 450 -28.06 -6.77 -3.91
N THR A 451 -27.78 -7.73 -3.01
CA THR A 451 -28.47 -7.86 -1.72
C THR A 451 -27.93 -6.92 -0.65
N TYR A 452 -26.60 -6.90 -0.45
CA TYR A 452 -25.98 -6.23 0.69
C TYR A 452 -25.43 -4.84 0.35
N TYR A 453 -25.11 -4.58 -0.92
CA TYR A 453 -24.49 -3.34 -1.38
C TYR A 453 -25.12 -2.83 -2.69
N PRO A 454 -26.44 -2.52 -2.70
CA PRO A 454 -27.14 -2.16 -3.92
C PRO A 454 -26.59 -0.87 -4.54
N GLY A 455 -26.43 -0.87 -5.86
CA GLY A 455 -25.93 0.26 -6.66
C GLY A 455 -24.46 0.17 -7.06
N ILE A 456 -23.81 -0.99 -6.88
CA ILE A 456 -22.47 -1.24 -7.40
C ILE A 456 -22.51 -1.43 -8.92
N ASP A 457 -21.60 -0.77 -9.62
CA ASP A 457 -21.24 -1.12 -11.00
C ASP A 457 -20.35 -2.37 -10.97
N TYR A 458 -20.96 -3.53 -11.24
CA TYR A 458 -20.32 -4.84 -11.10
C TYR A 458 -19.76 -5.31 -12.44
N VAL A 459 -18.44 -5.46 -12.53
CA VAL A 459 -17.70 -5.87 -13.72
C VAL A 459 -17.02 -7.22 -13.45
N PRO A 460 -17.57 -8.35 -13.92
CA PRO A 460 -16.91 -9.65 -13.78
C PRO A 460 -15.77 -9.79 -14.80
N VAL A 461 -14.61 -10.26 -14.36
CA VAL A 461 -13.47 -10.59 -15.22
C VAL A 461 -13.09 -12.05 -15.01
N VAL A 462 -13.17 -12.86 -16.05
CA VAL A 462 -12.76 -14.27 -16.01
C VAL A 462 -11.42 -14.43 -16.72
N ALA A 463 -10.46 -15.00 -16.00
CA ALA A 463 -9.11 -15.26 -16.49
C ALA A 463 -8.59 -16.59 -15.92
N ALA A 464 -8.12 -17.48 -16.79
CA ALA A 464 -7.61 -18.79 -16.38
C ALA A 464 -6.22 -18.72 -15.74
N THR A 465 -5.43 -17.69 -16.06
CA THR A 465 -4.09 -17.46 -15.54
C THR A 465 -3.87 -15.99 -15.18
N PRO A 466 -2.87 -15.66 -14.34
CA PRO A 466 -2.51 -14.27 -14.06
C PRO A 466 -2.14 -13.48 -15.32
N GLU A 467 -1.48 -14.10 -16.31
CA GLU A 467 -1.15 -13.44 -17.59
C GLU A 467 -2.42 -13.10 -18.36
N ALA A 468 -3.38 -14.03 -18.43
CA ALA A 468 -4.68 -13.74 -19.04
C ALA A 468 -5.44 -12.63 -18.27
N LEU A 469 -5.28 -12.54 -16.95
CA LEU A 469 -5.86 -11.43 -16.18
C LEU A 469 -5.21 -10.10 -16.54
N GLU A 470 -3.89 -10.08 -16.68
CA GLU A 470 -3.13 -8.88 -17.05
C GLU A 470 -3.63 -8.30 -18.38
N ASP A 471 -3.76 -9.14 -19.41
CA ASP A 471 -4.24 -8.73 -20.72
C ASP A 471 -5.69 -8.24 -20.67
N ARG A 472 -6.56 -8.92 -19.91
CA ARG A 472 -7.96 -8.52 -19.72
C ARG A 472 -8.13 -7.17 -19.04
N LEU A 473 -7.33 -6.93 -18.01
CA LEU A 473 -7.36 -5.65 -17.29
C LEU A 473 -6.75 -4.54 -18.13
N TRP A 474 -5.73 -4.84 -18.95
CA TRP A 474 -5.20 -3.89 -19.93
C TRP A 474 -6.27 -3.45 -20.91
N GLU A 475 -6.99 -4.40 -21.52
CA GLU A 475 -8.09 -4.13 -22.43
C GLU A 475 -9.21 -3.32 -21.79
N LEU A 476 -9.56 -3.63 -20.54
CA LEU A 476 -10.59 -2.89 -19.82
C LEU A 476 -10.21 -1.42 -19.58
N VAL A 477 -8.91 -1.12 -19.47
CA VAL A 477 -8.40 0.22 -19.14
C VAL A 477 -8.09 1.04 -20.38
N TYR A 478 -7.37 0.45 -21.33
CA TYR A 478 -6.81 1.13 -22.49
C TYR A 478 -7.58 0.83 -23.78
N GLY A 479 -8.55 -0.10 -23.72
CA GLY A 479 -9.22 -0.61 -24.89
C GLY A 479 -8.29 -1.52 -25.71
N PRO A 480 -8.65 -1.76 -26.98
CA PRO A 480 -7.85 -2.59 -27.87
C PRO A 480 -6.52 -1.92 -28.23
N PRO A 481 -5.52 -2.68 -28.68
CA PRO A 481 -4.28 -2.12 -29.19
C PRO A 481 -4.53 -1.05 -30.28
N GLU A 482 -3.73 0.02 -30.25
CA GLU A 482 -3.82 1.09 -31.26
C GLU A 482 -3.63 0.50 -32.66
N THR A 483 -4.70 0.50 -33.44
CA THR A 483 -4.71 0.06 -34.82
C THR A 483 -5.06 1.25 -35.69
N ALA A 484 -4.33 1.45 -36.79
CA ALA A 484 -4.51 2.59 -37.70
C ALA A 484 -5.79 2.45 -38.55
N ILE A 485 -6.96 2.59 -37.91
CA ILE A 485 -8.28 2.66 -38.54
C ILE A 485 -8.93 4.03 -38.29
N GLY A 486 -9.79 4.47 -39.20
CA GLY A 486 -10.59 5.68 -39.02
C GLY A 486 -11.80 5.45 -38.12
N GLU A 487 -12.00 6.33 -37.14
CA GLU A 487 -13.18 6.38 -36.27
C GLU A 487 -14.21 7.34 -36.88
N PHE A 488 -15.02 6.84 -37.82
CA PHE A 488 -15.96 7.66 -38.58
C PHE A 488 -17.39 7.19 -38.34
N SER A 489 -18.32 8.13 -38.12
CA SER A 489 -19.75 7.83 -38.16
C SER A 489 -20.31 8.08 -39.57
N GLN A 490 -21.14 7.19 -40.08
CA GLN A 490 -21.93 7.40 -41.31
C GLN A 490 -22.89 8.59 -41.19
N ARG A 491 -23.18 9.03 -39.96
CA ARG A 491 -24.11 10.12 -39.63
C ARG A 491 -23.42 11.48 -39.54
N ASP A 492 -22.10 11.52 -39.61
CA ASP A 492 -21.34 12.76 -39.56
C ASP A 492 -21.51 13.63 -40.80
N HIS A 493 -21.48 14.95 -40.57
CA HIS A 493 -21.32 15.91 -41.64
C HIS A 493 -19.83 16.02 -42.04
N PRO A 494 -19.50 16.20 -43.33
CA PRO A 494 -20.41 16.61 -44.41
C PRO A 494 -20.98 15.48 -45.29
N TRP A 495 -20.81 14.20 -44.96
CA TRP A 495 -21.20 13.09 -45.87
C TRP A 495 -22.58 12.49 -45.61
N SER A 496 -23.14 12.64 -44.42
CA SER A 496 -24.42 12.02 -44.01
C SER A 496 -25.59 12.24 -44.98
N ASP A 497 -25.69 13.42 -45.59
CA ASP A 497 -26.76 13.79 -46.53
C ASP A 497 -26.53 13.30 -47.97
N ILE A 498 -25.41 12.62 -48.26
CA ILE A 498 -25.07 12.19 -49.62
C ILE A 498 -25.83 10.90 -49.97
N ASN A 499 -26.51 10.89 -51.12
CA ASN A 499 -27.19 9.71 -51.64
C ASN A 499 -26.20 8.63 -52.10
N LEU A 500 -26.59 7.36 -51.94
CA LEU A 500 -25.86 6.19 -52.44
C LEU A 500 -26.32 5.88 -53.87
N GLY A 501 -25.55 6.34 -54.86
CA GLY A 501 -25.89 6.28 -56.28
C GLY A 501 -27.10 7.14 -56.63
N GLU A 502 -27.95 6.64 -57.52
CA GLU A 502 -29.23 7.26 -57.87
C GLU A 502 -30.38 6.85 -56.92
N SER A 503 -30.08 6.10 -55.86
CA SER A 503 -31.07 5.59 -54.92
C SER A 503 -31.58 6.68 -53.97
N PRO A 504 -32.74 6.47 -53.30
CA PRO A 504 -33.21 7.36 -52.24
C PRO A 504 -32.42 7.20 -50.93
N GLU A 505 -31.58 6.17 -50.80
CA GLU A 505 -30.79 5.92 -49.60
C GLU A 505 -29.63 6.90 -49.48
N THR A 506 -29.29 7.25 -48.24
CA THR A 506 -28.23 8.21 -47.92
C THR A 506 -27.15 7.55 -47.06
N MET A 507 -25.98 8.18 -46.97
CA MET A 507 -24.95 7.79 -45.99
C MET A 507 -25.52 7.70 -44.57
N TYR A 508 -26.42 8.61 -44.18
CA TYR A 508 -27.06 8.55 -42.86
C TYR A 508 -27.82 7.24 -42.63
N GLY A 509 -28.63 6.80 -43.60
CA GLY A 509 -29.52 5.65 -43.44
C GLY A 509 -28.93 4.29 -43.84
N SER A 510 -27.95 4.25 -44.74
CA SER A 510 -27.43 2.99 -45.31
C SER A 510 -25.92 3.05 -45.61
N GLY A 511 -25.19 3.98 -44.99
CA GLY A 511 -23.77 4.22 -45.27
C GLY A 511 -22.79 3.30 -44.55
N CYS A 512 -23.23 2.38 -43.69
CA CYS A 512 -22.35 1.62 -42.78
C CYS A 512 -21.19 0.96 -43.50
N LEU A 513 -21.46 0.31 -44.64
CA LEU A 513 -20.44 -0.38 -45.41
C LEU A 513 -19.45 0.57 -46.11
N VAL A 514 -19.91 1.74 -46.58
CA VAL A 514 -19.00 2.75 -47.17
C VAL A 514 -18.09 3.31 -46.08
N THR A 515 -18.65 3.63 -44.93
CA THR A 515 -17.90 4.13 -43.77
C THR A 515 -16.91 3.07 -43.27
N ALA A 516 -17.32 1.81 -43.15
CA ALA A 516 -16.44 0.70 -42.75
C ALA A 516 -15.23 0.57 -43.67
N VAL A 517 -15.43 0.59 -45.00
CA VAL A 517 -14.30 0.54 -45.96
C VAL A 517 -13.40 1.77 -45.84
N ALA A 518 -13.98 2.98 -45.70
CA ALA A 518 -13.19 4.19 -45.54
C ALA A 518 -12.33 4.16 -44.26
N SER A 519 -12.90 3.65 -43.16
CA SER A 519 -12.22 3.47 -41.88
C SER A 519 -11.07 2.47 -41.97
N SER A 520 -11.30 1.29 -42.56
CA SER A 520 -10.25 0.29 -42.77
C SER A 520 -9.13 0.79 -43.67
N ALA A 521 -9.45 1.62 -44.67
CA ALA A 521 -8.50 2.11 -45.66
C ALA A 521 -7.55 3.20 -45.14
N VAL A 522 -7.76 3.75 -43.94
CA VAL A 522 -6.83 4.70 -43.30
C VAL A 522 -5.42 4.14 -43.16
N ILE A 523 -5.29 2.81 -42.99
CA ILE A 523 -4.00 2.10 -42.93
C ILE A 523 -3.18 2.24 -44.23
N LEU A 524 -3.84 2.50 -45.36
CA LEU A 524 -3.21 2.67 -46.69
C LEU A 524 -3.15 4.14 -47.12
N ASP A 525 -4.21 4.90 -46.84
CA ASP A 525 -4.32 6.34 -47.11
C ASP A 525 -4.77 7.07 -45.83
N PRO A 526 -3.84 7.68 -45.07
CA PRO A 526 -4.16 8.41 -43.85
C PRO A 526 -5.14 9.57 -44.04
N ASP A 527 -5.31 10.09 -45.26
CA ASP A 527 -6.28 11.15 -45.55
C ASP A 527 -7.66 10.59 -45.95
N MET A 528 -7.86 9.26 -45.98
CA MET A 528 -9.11 8.63 -46.36
C MET A 528 -10.24 8.98 -45.38
N ASN A 529 -11.46 9.15 -45.90
CA ASN A 529 -12.67 9.36 -45.10
C ASN A 529 -13.92 9.01 -45.92
N PRO A 530 -15.11 8.89 -45.29
CA PRO A 530 -16.33 8.47 -45.97
C PRO A 530 -16.75 9.43 -47.09
N LEU A 531 -16.50 10.75 -46.95
CA LEU A 531 -16.79 11.74 -47.99
C LEU A 531 -16.01 11.47 -49.28
N LYS A 532 -14.71 11.18 -49.18
CA LYS A 532 -13.87 10.88 -50.34
C LYS A 532 -14.38 9.63 -51.06
N LEU A 533 -14.64 8.56 -50.30
CA LEU A 533 -15.05 7.28 -50.86
C LEU A 533 -16.45 7.34 -51.48
N VAL A 534 -17.46 7.90 -50.79
CA VAL A 534 -18.84 7.94 -51.30
C VAL A 534 -18.95 8.76 -52.59
N ASN A 535 -18.27 9.90 -52.68
CA ASN A 535 -18.26 10.73 -53.88
C ASN A 535 -17.61 10.00 -55.04
N TRP A 536 -16.46 9.33 -54.81
CA TRP A 536 -15.81 8.55 -55.84
C TRP A 536 -16.68 7.37 -56.30
N LEU A 537 -17.33 6.66 -55.38
CA LEU A 537 -18.25 5.57 -55.73
C LEU A 537 -19.45 6.07 -56.57
N ASN A 538 -20.03 7.22 -56.23
CA ASN A 538 -21.10 7.83 -57.02
C ASN A 538 -20.66 8.17 -58.46
N ASP A 539 -19.45 8.67 -58.62
CA ASP A 539 -18.91 9.04 -59.94
C ASP A 539 -18.49 7.82 -60.79
N ASN A 540 -18.37 6.63 -60.19
CA ASN A 540 -17.77 5.45 -60.83
C ASN A 540 -18.67 4.18 -60.82
N ASP A 541 -19.99 4.32 -60.79
CA ASP A 541 -20.96 3.19 -60.75
C ASP A 541 -20.67 2.24 -59.56
N GLY A 542 -20.32 2.82 -58.41
CA GLY A 542 -20.00 2.09 -57.19
C GLY A 542 -21.21 1.54 -56.43
N PHE A 543 -22.42 1.91 -56.83
CA PHE A 543 -23.67 1.48 -56.21
C PHE A 543 -24.60 0.79 -57.21
N THR A 544 -25.43 -0.13 -56.73
CA THR A 544 -26.57 -0.66 -57.48
C THR A 544 -27.73 0.36 -57.47
N ALA A 545 -28.75 0.12 -58.29
CA ALA A 545 -29.91 1.02 -58.38
C ALA A 545 -30.68 1.19 -57.04
N ASP A 546 -30.60 0.20 -56.16
CA ASP A 546 -31.16 0.21 -54.80
C ASP A 546 -30.17 0.69 -53.73
N GLY A 547 -29.03 1.27 -54.12
CA GLY A 547 -28.09 1.93 -53.19
C GLY A 547 -27.08 1.02 -52.52
N ARG A 548 -27.00 -0.28 -52.87
CA ARG A 548 -26.02 -1.20 -52.30
C ARG A 548 -24.65 -0.98 -52.90
N MET A 549 -23.62 -0.88 -52.07
CA MET A 549 -22.24 -0.73 -52.53
C MET A 549 -21.77 -2.01 -53.26
N ARG A 550 -21.12 -1.84 -54.41
CA ARG A 550 -20.41 -2.91 -55.11
C ARG A 550 -19.10 -3.18 -54.39
N ILE A 551 -19.05 -4.19 -53.53
CA ILE A 551 -17.95 -4.47 -52.59
C ILE A 551 -16.54 -4.59 -53.20
N ALA A 552 -16.40 -5.03 -54.46
CA ALA A 552 -15.08 -5.08 -55.09
C ALA A 552 -14.59 -3.69 -55.58
N LYS A 553 -15.47 -2.69 -55.69
CA LYS A 553 -15.20 -1.41 -56.35
C LYS A 553 -14.19 -0.51 -55.61
N PRO A 554 -14.17 -0.43 -54.27
CA PRO A 554 -13.20 0.39 -53.55
C PRO A 554 -11.73 0.07 -53.87
N ALA A 555 -11.41 -1.19 -54.19
CA ALA A 555 -10.06 -1.62 -54.59
C ALA A 555 -9.58 -1.01 -55.93
N GLU A 556 -10.46 -0.42 -56.74
CA GLU A 556 -10.07 0.33 -57.94
C GLU A 556 -9.64 1.78 -57.62
N PHE A 557 -9.96 2.27 -56.41
CA PHE A 557 -9.68 3.64 -55.96
C PHE A 557 -8.55 3.71 -54.94
N ILE A 558 -8.54 2.79 -53.98
CA ILE A 558 -7.66 2.80 -52.82
C ILE A 558 -6.40 2.02 -53.17
N ASP A 559 -5.27 2.72 -53.32
CA ASP A 559 -4.00 2.09 -53.67
C ASP A 559 -3.55 1.12 -52.55
N GLY A 560 -3.12 -0.08 -52.93
CA GLY A 560 -2.73 -1.13 -51.99
C GLY A 560 -3.89 -1.94 -51.38
N LEU A 561 -5.15 -1.64 -51.69
CA LEU A 561 -6.32 -2.43 -51.26
C LEU A 561 -6.70 -3.47 -52.32
N GLU A 562 -6.81 -4.74 -51.93
CA GLU A 562 -7.27 -5.82 -52.81
C GLU A 562 -8.50 -6.52 -52.25
N TYR A 563 -9.52 -6.75 -53.08
CA TYR A 563 -10.70 -7.52 -52.72
C TYR A 563 -10.46 -9.01 -52.93
N GLU A 564 -10.50 -9.79 -51.85
CA GLU A 564 -10.23 -11.24 -51.87
C GLU A 564 -11.54 -12.05 -51.91
N GLY A 565 -12.57 -11.63 -51.17
CA GLY A 565 -13.81 -12.41 -51.13
C GLY A 565 -14.96 -11.83 -50.31
N TYR A 566 -16.13 -12.46 -50.45
CA TYR A 566 -17.30 -12.27 -49.60
C TYR A 566 -17.78 -13.63 -49.12
N HIS A 567 -17.79 -13.82 -47.81
CA HIS A 567 -18.08 -15.07 -47.13
C HIS A 567 -19.41 -14.92 -46.40
N LEU A 568 -20.33 -15.88 -46.57
CA LEU A 568 -21.71 -15.79 -46.07
C LEU A 568 -22.02 -16.97 -45.14
N TRP A 569 -22.55 -16.66 -43.95
CA TRP A 569 -22.94 -17.61 -42.91
C TRP A 569 -24.35 -17.28 -42.41
N ARG A 570 -25.37 -17.52 -43.25
CA ARG A 570 -26.79 -17.20 -42.96
C ARG A 570 -27.72 -18.41 -42.94
N ALA A 571 -27.21 -19.63 -43.09
CA ALA A 571 -28.03 -20.84 -43.01
C ALA A 571 -28.35 -21.16 -41.54
N GLU A 572 -29.52 -21.77 -41.28
CA GLU A 572 -30.03 -22.05 -39.92
C GLU A 572 -29.08 -22.90 -39.04
N ASP A 573 -28.11 -23.60 -39.63
CA ASP A 573 -27.13 -24.47 -38.97
C ASP A 573 -25.67 -24.06 -39.23
N GLN A 574 -25.42 -22.83 -39.67
CA GLN A 574 -24.10 -22.37 -40.08
C GLN A 574 -23.63 -21.15 -39.27
N SER A 575 -22.72 -21.38 -38.34
CA SER A 575 -21.96 -20.33 -37.65
C SER A 575 -20.81 -19.79 -38.51
N ALA A 576 -20.32 -18.60 -38.21
CA ALA A 576 -19.16 -18.00 -38.85
C ALA A 576 -17.87 -18.82 -38.63
N ASP A 577 -16.98 -18.79 -39.63
CA ASP A 577 -15.66 -19.40 -39.53
C ASP A 577 -14.70 -18.42 -38.83
N LEU A 578 -14.60 -18.53 -37.50
CA LEU A 578 -13.72 -17.69 -36.70
C LEU A 578 -12.23 -17.85 -37.05
N GLY A 579 -11.82 -19.03 -37.51
CA GLY A 579 -10.43 -19.24 -37.96
C GLY A 579 -10.10 -18.39 -39.18
N MET A 580 -11.04 -18.32 -40.12
CA MET A 580 -10.92 -17.47 -41.31
C MET A 580 -10.90 -15.98 -40.96
N ILE A 581 -11.73 -15.54 -40.01
CA ILE A 581 -11.76 -14.13 -39.58
C ILE A 581 -10.44 -13.75 -38.90
N ARG A 582 -9.90 -14.61 -38.02
CA ARG A 582 -8.60 -14.39 -37.36
C ARG A 582 -7.45 -14.34 -38.36
N GLU A 583 -7.42 -15.26 -39.32
CA GLU A 583 -6.41 -15.24 -40.39
C GLU A 583 -6.49 -13.94 -41.22
N ALA A 584 -7.69 -13.42 -41.44
CA ALA A 584 -7.86 -12.14 -42.10
C ALA A 584 -7.41 -10.96 -41.21
N LEU A 585 -7.70 -10.99 -39.90
CA LEU A 585 -7.26 -9.97 -38.93
C LEU A 585 -5.73 -9.86 -38.81
N GLU A 586 -5.00 -10.96 -38.94
CA GLU A 586 -3.53 -10.95 -39.00
C GLU A 586 -2.99 -10.09 -40.16
N ARG A 587 -3.81 -9.85 -41.19
CA ARG A 587 -3.45 -9.08 -42.40
C ARG A 587 -3.99 -7.65 -42.39
N GLY A 588 -4.81 -7.28 -41.40
CA GLY A 588 -5.43 -5.96 -41.28
C GLY A 588 -6.90 -6.02 -40.85
N PRO A 589 -7.59 -4.86 -40.77
CA PRO A 589 -8.97 -4.79 -40.32
C PRO A 589 -9.93 -5.53 -41.27
N VAL A 590 -10.90 -6.23 -40.69
CA VAL A 590 -11.86 -7.10 -41.38
C VAL A 590 -13.27 -6.53 -41.25
N ILE A 591 -14.03 -6.47 -42.33
CA ILE A 591 -15.41 -5.98 -42.28
C ILE A 591 -16.34 -7.18 -42.13
N VAL A 592 -17.12 -7.20 -41.05
CA VAL A 592 -18.08 -8.26 -40.76
C VAL A 592 -19.50 -7.71 -40.78
N GLN A 593 -20.44 -8.59 -41.13
CA GLN A 593 -21.86 -8.28 -41.09
C GLN A 593 -22.48 -8.85 -39.82
N VAL A 594 -23.22 -8.01 -39.12
CA VAL A 594 -23.95 -8.33 -37.90
C VAL A 594 -25.44 -8.02 -38.07
N ASP A 595 -26.22 -8.41 -37.06
CA ASP A 595 -27.64 -8.07 -36.93
C ASP A 595 -27.78 -6.84 -36.04
N TYR A 596 -28.29 -5.73 -36.58
CA TYR A 596 -28.38 -4.46 -35.87
C TYR A 596 -29.31 -4.52 -34.65
N ASP A 597 -30.39 -5.29 -34.73
CA ASP A 597 -31.29 -5.55 -33.61
C ASP A 597 -31.37 -7.05 -33.31
N PRO A 598 -30.38 -7.62 -32.58
CA PRO A 598 -30.32 -9.06 -32.33
C PRO A 598 -31.47 -9.59 -31.44
N ARG A 599 -32.33 -8.69 -30.92
CA ARG A 599 -33.45 -9.03 -30.03
C ARG A 599 -34.65 -9.58 -30.78
N ASP A 600 -34.72 -9.37 -32.09
CA ASP A 600 -35.77 -9.95 -32.92
C ASP A 600 -35.23 -11.05 -33.85
N SER A 601 -36.12 -11.57 -34.71
CA SER A 601 -35.79 -12.69 -35.59
C SER A 601 -35.30 -12.25 -36.98
N ASP A 602 -35.55 -10.99 -37.35
CA ASP A 602 -35.31 -10.45 -38.67
C ASP A 602 -33.86 -9.93 -38.74
N LEU A 603 -33.12 -10.29 -39.79
CA LEU A 603 -31.73 -9.85 -39.94
C LEU A 603 -31.68 -8.39 -40.42
N ASP A 604 -31.49 -7.45 -39.50
CA ASP A 604 -31.27 -6.04 -39.78
C ASP A 604 -29.79 -5.83 -40.13
N SER A 605 -29.50 -5.94 -41.43
CA SER A 605 -28.12 -5.97 -41.92
C SER A 605 -27.31 -4.70 -41.56
N HIS A 606 -26.28 -4.87 -40.73
CA HIS A 606 -25.30 -3.83 -40.40
C HIS A 606 -23.86 -4.33 -40.63
N PHE A 607 -22.95 -3.44 -40.99
CA PHE A 607 -21.55 -3.77 -41.25
C PHE A 607 -20.65 -3.00 -40.31
N VAL A 608 -19.73 -3.70 -39.65
CA VAL A 608 -18.78 -3.15 -38.67
C VAL A 608 -17.35 -3.56 -39.02
N VAL A 609 -16.36 -2.83 -38.52
CA VAL A 609 -14.94 -3.11 -38.77
C VAL A 609 -14.36 -3.83 -37.57
N ALA A 610 -14.13 -5.14 -37.65
CA ALA A 610 -13.30 -5.85 -36.69
C ALA A 610 -11.83 -5.50 -36.94
N PHE A 611 -11.08 -5.17 -35.89
CA PHE A 611 -9.69 -4.72 -36.05
C PHE A 611 -8.70 -5.34 -35.05
N ALA A 612 -9.18 -5.97 -33.98
CA ALA A 612 -8.37 -6.78 -33.09
C ALA A 612 -9.22 -7.93 -32.53
N GLU A 613 -8.56 -9.02 -32.14
CA GLU A 613 -9.17 -10.06 -31.31
C GLU A 613 -9.06 -9.65 -29.84
N SER A 614 -10.05 -9.98 -29.01
CA SER A 614 -9.93 -9.80 -27.57
C SER A 614 -8.88 -10.74 -26.99
N SER A 615 -8.28 -10.37 -25.86
CA SER A 615 -7.14 -11.08 -25.27
C SER A 615 -7.40 -12.55 -24.90
N ASP A 616 -8.65 -12.91 -24.60
CA ASP A 616 -9.10 -14.29 -24.36
C ASP A 616 -9.37 -15.10 -25.62
N GLY A 617 -9.48 -14.42 -26.76
CA GLY A 617 -9.88 -15.00 -28.03
C GLY A 617 -11.36 -15.36 -28.14
N ASP A 618 -12.24 -14.88 -27.26
CA ASP A 618 -13.67 -15.22 -27.33
C ASP A 618 -14.52 -14.14 -28.02
N ASP A 619 -13.98 -12.94 -28.28
CA ASP A 619 -14.66 -11.82 -28.94
C ASP A 619 -13.76 -11.06 -29.94
N LEU A 620 -14.32 -10.09 -30.66
CA LEU A 620 -13.65 -9.19 -31.57
C LEU A 620 -13.90 -7.73 -31.18
N TRP A 621 -12.84 -6.94 -31.15
CA TRP A 621 -12.95 -5.50 -31.10
C TRP A 621 -13.39 -4.94 -32.45
N ILE A 622 -14.48 -4.18 -32.43
CA ILE A 622 -15.09 -3.56 -33.62
C ILE A 622 -15.10 -2.04 -33.50
N MET A 623 -15.02 -1.36 -34.65
CA MET A 623 -15.45 0.03 -34.79
C MET A 623 -16.78 0.03 -35.51
N ASP A 624 -17.78 0.67 -34.90
CA ASP A 624 -19.12 0.74 -35.42
C ASP A 624 -19.30 1.98 -36.32
N PRO A 625 -19.58 1.79 -37.61
CA PRO A 625 -19.84 2.91 -38.51
C PRO A 625 -21.09 3.73 -38.19
N TRP A 626 -21.97 3.27 -37.31
CA TRP A 626 -23.18 3.99 -36.91
C TRP A 626 -22.85 5.26 -36.13
N ASP A 627 -21.87 5.22 -35.23
CA ASP A 627 -21.46 6.32 -34.35
C ASP A 627 -19.95 6.58 -34.33
N GLY A 628 -19.16 5.68 -34.92
CA GLY A 628 -17.69 5.75 -34.95
C GLY A 628 -17.05 5.22 -33.67
N GLU A 629 -17.82 4.68 -32.72
CA GLU A 629 -17.30 4.19 -31.44
C GLU A 629 -16.67 2.78 -31.59
N LYS A 630 -15.83 2.42 -30.63
CA LYS A 630 -15.15 1.12 -30.57
C LYS A 630 -15.72 0.32 -29.39
N GLY A 631 -15.96 -0.96 -29.59
CA GLY A 631 -16.52 -1.86 -28.59
C GLY A 631 -16.28 -3.32 -28.91
N LEU A 632 -16.73 -4.21 -28.04
CA LEU A 632 -16.73 -5.65 -28.29
C LEU A 632 -17.97 -6.04 -29.10
N LEU A 633 -17.80 -6.89 -30.10
CA LEU A 633 -18.87 -7.26 -31.02
C LEU A 633 -20.07 -7.87 -30.29
N THR A 634 -19.84 -8.75 -29.32
CA THR A 634 -20.96 -9.43 -28.65
C THR A 634 -21.71 -8.55 -27.65
N GLU A 635 -21.14 -7.42 -27.21
CA GLU A 635 -21.83 -6.47 -26.32
C GLU A 635 -22.96 -5.75 -27.06
N ASP A 636 -22.70 -5.33 -28.30
CA ASP A 636 -23.68 -4.59 -29.11
C ASP A 636 -24.54 -5.52 -29.98
N TYR A 637 -23.94 -6.58 -30.51
CA TYR A 637 -24.52 -7.40 -31.58
C TYR A 637 -24.58 -8.91 -31.26
N GLY A 638 -24.39 -9.29 -30.00
CA GLY A 638 -24.34 -10.69 -29.57
C GLY A 638 -25.69 -11.42 -29.71
N ARG A 639 -25.66 -12.59 -30.37
CA ARG A 639 -26.80 -13.52 -30.47
C ARG A 639 -26.53 -14.89 -29.84
N GLY A 640 -25.57 -14.95 -28.92
CA GLY A 640 -25.02 -16.18 -28.37
C GLY A 640 -23.50 -16.19 -28.51
N PRO A 641 -22.87 -17.33 -28.85
CA PRO A 641 -21.45 -17.37 -29.18
C PRO A 641 -21.09 -16.36 -30.28
N LEU A 642 -19.88 -15.81 -30.26
CA LEU A 642 -19.37 -14.87 -31.27
C LEU A 642 -19.63 -15.35 -32.71
N ALA A 643 -19.39 -16.64 -32.98
CA ALA A 643 -19.58 -17.22 -34.30
C ALA A 643 -21.04 -17.14 -34.81
N ASP A 644 -22.03 -17.13 -33.91
CA ASP A 644 -23.45 -17.05 -34.25
C ASP A 644 -23.93 -15.59 -34.41
N SER A 645 -23.07 -14.62 -34.08
CA SER A 645 -23.36 -13.19 -34.15
C SER A 645 -22.86 -12.55 -35.47
N ILE A 646 -22.09 -13.31 -36.26
CA ILE A 646 -21.50 -12.85 -37.52
C ILE A 646 -22.15 -13.60 -38.70
N PHE A 647 -22.75 -12.84 -39.62
CA PHE A 647 -23.53 -13.38 -40.74
C PHE A 647 -22.79 -13.34 -42.09
N ALA A 648 -21.76 -12.51 -42.20
CA ALA A 648 -20.90 -12.45 -43.36
C ALA A 648 -19.56 -11.76 -43.05
N MET A 649 -18.57 -11.94 -43.92
CA MET A 649 -17.30 -11.23 -43.90
C MET A 649 -16.95 -10.74 -45.31
N ILE A 650 -16.42 -9.53 -45.41
CA ILE A 650 -15.76 -9.00 -46.60
C ILE A 650 -14.25 -9.03 -46.32
N ASP A 651 -13.52 -9.84 -47.10
CA ASP A 651 -12.08 -10.00 -46.98
C ASP A 651 -11.36 -9.05 -47.93
N TYR A 652 -10.63 -8.09 -47.35
CA TYR A 652 -9.72 -7.21 -48.07
C TYR A 652 -8.29 -7.49 -47.63
N ARG A 653 -7.34 -7.48 -48.58
CA ARG A 653 -5.90 -7.48 -48.28
C ARG A 653 -5.34 -6.07 -48.36
N PHE A 654 -4.55 -5.69 -47.36
CA PHE A 654 -3.89 -4.40 -47.25
C PHE A 654 -2.38 -4.56 -47.50
N ASN A 655 -1.86 -3.97 -48.58
CA ASN A 655 -0.44 -4.04 -48.91
C ASN A 655 0.29 -2.75 -48.47
N THR A 656 0.74 -2.70 -47.21
CA THR A 656 1.31 -1.48 -46.57
C THR A 656 2.78 -1.17 -46.90
N GLY A 657 3.48 -2.03 -47.65
CA GLY A 657 4.81 -1.70 -48.21
C GLY A 657 6.02 -1.66 -47.26
N SER A 658 5.88 -1.90 -45.95
CA SER A 658 7.01 -1.96 -45.00
C SER A 658 6.66 -2.75 -43.73
N GLU A 659 7.63 -3.51 -43.19
CA GLU A 659 7.51 -4.30 -41.94
C GLU A 659 7.01 -3.44 -40.75
N PRO A 660 6.21 -4.01 -39.82
CA PRO A 660 5.61 -3.26 -38.73
C PRO A 660 6.63 -2.88 -37.63
N PRO A 661 6.41 -1.77 -36.90
CA PRO A 661 7.25 -1.37 -35.77
C PRO A 661 6.99 -2.25 -34.54
N GLU A 662 8.04 -2.59 -33.77
CA GLU A 662 7.93 -3.34 -32.51
C GLU A 662 7.27 -2.49 -31.40
N PRO A 663 6.39 -3.06 -30.55
CA PRO A 663 5.72 -2.34 -29.47
C PRO A 663 6.64 -2.05 -28.25
N GLU A 664 6.40 -0.89 -27.63
CA GLU A 664 7.14 -0.32 -26.49
C GLU A 664 6.77 -0.93 -25.12
N LEU A 665 7.69 -0.77 -24.16
CA LEU A 665 7.70 -1.16 -22.73
C LEU A 665 8.26 -2.56 -22.40
N TRP A 666 9.58 -2.63 -22.15
CA TRP A 666 10.31 -3.87 -21.87
C TRP A 666 11.05 -3.81 -20.52
N PRO A 667 11.13 -4.91 -19.73
CA PRO A 667 11.95 -4.95 -18.54
C PRO A 667 13.46 -4.96 -18.89
N TYR A 668 14.18 -3.91 -18.48
CA TYR A 668 15.63 -3.70 -18.73
C TYR A 668 16.55 -4.54 -17.82
N ILE A 669 16.38 -5.86 -17.75
CA ILE A 669 17.32 -6.72 -17.00
C ILE A 669 18.50 -7.09 -17.91
N GLY A 670 19.72 -6.84 -17.43
CA GLY A 670 20.94 -7.24 -18.13
C GLY A 670 22.04 -7.72 -17.19
N PHE A 671 22.86 -8.64 -17.68
CA PHE A 671 24.00 -9.18 -16.94
C PHE A 671 25.31 -8.81 -17.63
N ASN A 672 26.29 -8.38 -16.84
CA ASN A 672 27.68 -8.31 -17.29
C ASN A 672 28.33 -9.67 -17.03
N ASP A 673 28.69 -10.37 -18.10
CA ASP A 673 29.20 -11.74 -18.04
C ASP A 673 30.46 -11.90 -18.88
N HIS A 674 31.57 -12.13 -18.18
CA HIS A 674 32.87 -12.37 -18.80
C HIS A 674 32.94 -13.71 -19.56
N GLU A 675 32.14 -14.72 -19.18
CA GLU A 675 32.17 -16.05 -19.79
C GLU A 675 31.41 -16.13 -21.12
N GLY A 676 30.56 -15.14 -21.43
CA GLY A 676 29.92 -14.97 -22.73
C GLY A 676 28.69 -15.85 -22.99
N PRO A 677 28.28 -16.08 -24.26
CA PRO A 677 26.98 -16.65 -24.63
C PRO A 677 26.67 -18.09 -24.17
N GLY A 678 27.63 -18.79 -23.54
CA GLY A 678 27.47 -20.14 -23.00
C GLY A 678 27.43 -20.23 -21.47
N SER A 679 27.50 -19.08 -20.78
CA SER A 679 27.67 -18.96 -19.34
C SER A 679 26.38 -19.17 -18.53
N GLY A 680 26.52 -19.12 -17.19
CA GLY A 680 25.39 -19.15 -16.27
C GLY A 680 24.38 -18.01 -16.47
N ALA A 681 24.82 -16.78 -16.79
CA ALA A 681 23.88 -15.67 -17.03
C ALA A 681 23.14 -15.81 -18.37
N ALA A 682 23.82 -16.30 -19.40
CA ALA A 682 23.18 -16.62 -20.69
C ALA A 682 22.14 -17.75 -20.54
N GLN A 683 22.43 -18.76 -19.72
CA GLN A 683 21.50 -19.84 -19.38
C GLN A 683 20.33 -19.33 -18.53
N PHE A 684 20.58 -18.45 -17.56
CA PHE A 684 19.54 -17.79 -16.78
C PHE A 684 18.59 -17.00 -17.69
N LEU A 685 19.09 -16.04 -18.47
CA LEU A 685 18.28 -15.25 -19.40
C LEU A 685 17.51 -16.15 -20.38
N SER A 686 18.16 -17.21 -20.89
CA SER A 686 17.52 -18.18 -21.78
C SER A 686 16.39 -18.97 -21.13
N SER A 687 16.46 -19.24 -19.82
CA SER A 687 15.49 -20.06 -19.10
C SER A 687 14.24 -19.27 -18.68
N TYR A 688 14.38 -17.94 -18.58
CA TYR A 688 13.31 -17.01 -18.21
C TYR A 688 12.86 -16.12 -19.38
N ALA A 689 13.41 -16.32 -20.59
CA ALA A 689 13.05 -15.59 -21.80
C ALA A 689 11.53 -15.49 -22.09
N PRO A 690 10.70 -16.51 -21.80
CA PRO A 690 9.24 -16.41 -21.98
C PRO A 690 8.56 -15.40 -21.04
N VAL A 691 9.15 -15.15 -19.86
CA VAL A 691 8.61 -14.26 -18.82
C VAL A 691 9.23 -12.85 -18.91
N LEU A 692 10.43 -12.75 -19.49
CA LEU A 692 11.16 -11.50 -19.70
C LEU A 692 10.89 -10.89 -21.08
N SER A 693 9.80 -11.27 -21.76
CA SER A 693 9.59 -10.84 -23.14
C SER A 693 9.45 -9.31 -23.22
N PRO A 694 10.20 -8.65 -24.13
CA PRO A 694 11.10 -9.18 -25.14
C PRO A 694 12.57 -8.89 -24.80
N GLY A 695 13.11 -9.72 -23.92
CA GLY A 695 14.53 -10.06 -23.83
C GLY A 695 15.41 -9.09 -23.05
N GLY A 696 16.23 -9.67 -22.18
CA GLY A 696 17.27 -8.95 -21.44
C GLY A 696 18.54 -8.67 -22.25
N PHE A 697 19.49 -7.97 -21.62
CA PHE A 697 20.81 -7.68 -22.18
C PHE A 697 21.89 -8.61 -21.63
N LEU A 698 22.84 -8.99 -22.48
CA LEU A 698 24.07 -9.64 -22.03
C LEU A 698 25.25 -8.80 -22.49
N LEU A 699 25.96 -8.18 -21.55
CA LEU A 699 27.20 -7.47 -21.81
C LEU A 699 28.39 -8.43 -21.66
N GLN A 700 29.16 -8.63 -22.72
CA GLN A 700 30.35 -9.47 -22.72
C GLN A 700 31.62 -8.64 -22.98
N PRO A 701 32.53 -8.50 -22.01
CA PRO A 701 33.87 -7.99 -22.26
C PRO A 701 34.68 -8.92 -23.18
N ALA A 702 35.35 -8.37 -24.19
CA ALA A 702 36.20 -9.10 -25.12
C ALA A 702 37.55 -8.40 -25.29
N PHE A 703 38.61 -9.05 -24.79
CA PHE A 703 39.98 -8.55 -24.79
C PHE A 703 40.75 -9.08 -26.01
N ILE A 704 40.53 -8.45 -27.16
CA ILE A 704 40.93 -9.00 -28.46
C ILE A 704 42.41 -8.76 -28.83
N GLY A 705 43.11 -7.87 -28.11
CA GLY A 705 44.48 -7.52 -28.44
C GLY A 705 44.60 -7.02 -29.88
N GLY A 706 45.39 -7.73 -30.69
CA GLY A 706 45.56 -7.45 -32.12
C GLY A 706 44.99 -8.52 -33.05
N ASP A 707 44.22 -9.48 -32.52
CA ASP A 707 43.71 -10.64 -33.26
C ASP A 707 42.18 -10.60 -33.34
N ALA A 708 41.63 -10.83 -34.53
CA ALA A 708 40.19 -10.82 -34.72
C ALA A 708 39.53 -12.04 -34.04
N TRP A 709 38.42 -11.80 -33.35
CA TRP A 709 37.59 -12.85 -32.76
C TRP A 709 36.36 -13.11 -33.64
N HIS A 710 35.75 -14.28 -33.46
CA HIS A 710 34.46 -14.60 -34.08
C HIS A 710 33.47 -14.93 -32.97
N ILE A 711 32.45 -14.08 -32.82
CA ILE A 711 31.43 -14.21 -31.78
C ILE A 711 30.11 -14.59 -32.46
N ASP A 712 29.50 -15.68 -32.02
CA ASP A 712 28.18 -16.10 -32.47
C ASP A 712 27.17 -16.01 -31.33
N ALA A 713 26.36 -14.97 -31.36
CA ALA A 713 25.25 -14.73 -30.45
C ALA A 713 23.89 -15.03 -31.10
N SER A 714 23.86 -15.75 -32.23
CA SER A 714 22.61 -16.02 -32.97
C SER A 714 21.60 -16.80 -32.13
N ALA A 715 22.06 -17.69 -31.26
CA ALA A 715 21.21 -18.43 -30.33
C ALA A 715 20.57 -17.53 -29.25
N LEU A 716 21.24 -16.45 -28.85
CA LEU A 716 20.68 -15.45 -27.93
C LEU A 716 19.68 -14.56 -28.65
N LYS A 717 20.03 -14.09 -29.85
CA LYS A 717 19.15 -13.30 -30.72
C LYS A 717 17.84 -14.05 -31.01
N ALA A 718 17.90 -15.34 -31.31
CA ALA A 718 16.71 -16.17 -31.57
C ALA A 718 15.77 -16.29 -30.36
N LYS A 719 16.25 -15.95 -29.15
CA LYS A 719 15.48 -15.91 -27.91
C LYS A 719 15.14 -14.49 -27.47
N GLY A 720 15.31 -13.49 -28.33
CA GLY A 720 15.07 -12.07 -28.03
C GLY A 720 16.15 -11.40 -27.17
N ILE A 721 17.22 -12.09 -26.77
CA ILE A 721 18.26 -11.54 -25.89
C ILE A 721 19.25 -10.69 -26.70
N ARG A 722 19.51 -9.47 -26.23
CA ARG A 722 20.42 -8.51 -26.87
C ARG A 722 21.84 -8.67 -26.33
N ALA A 723 22.73 -9.28 -27.12
CA ALA A 723 24.14 -9.36 -26.79
C ALA A 723 24.87 -8.05 -27.15
N ILE A 724 25.49 -7.40 -26.16
CA ILE A 724 26.41 -6.28 -26.34
C ILE A 724 27.83 -6.79 -26.08
N VAL A 725 28.73 -6.60 -27.03
CA VAL A 725 30.15 -6.97 -26.83
C VAL A 725 30.97 -5.71 -26.58
N ASN A 726 31.68 -5.68 -25.46
CA ASN A 726 32.56 -4.60 -25.08
C ASN A 726 34.00 -4.93 -25.49
N LEU A 727 34.44 -4.40 -26.64
CA LEU A 727 35.75 -4.65 -27.25
C LEU A 727 36.83 -3.80 -26.60
N ARG A 728 37.86 -4.47 -26.09
CA ARG A 728 39.05 -3.85 -25.48
C ARG A 728 40.30 -4.46 -26.06
N TYR A 729 41.40 -3.71 -26.04
CA TYR A 729 42.70 -4.24 -26.40
C TYR A 729 43.21 -5.23 -25.36
N SER A 730 43.12 -4.87 -24.07
CA SER A 730 43.53 -5.69 -22.95
C SER A 730 42.77 -5.28 -21.69
N TRP A 731 42.98 -6.01 -20.60
CA TRP A 731 42.52 -5.58 -19.29
C TRP A 731 43.38 -4.42 -18.77
N SER A 732 42.94 -3.81 -17.67
CA SER A 732 43.64 -2.67 -17.06
C SER A 732 45.08 -3.02 -16.67
N THR A 733 45.97 -2.03 -16.73
CA THR A 733 47.40 -2.24 -16.47
C THR A 733 47.68 -2.66 -15.03
N ASP A 734 46.88 -2.21 -14.08
CA ASP A 734 46.98 -2.59 -12.66
C ASP A 734 46.53 -4.03 -12.38
N CYS A 735 45.76 -4.63 -13.29
CA CYS A 735 45.43 -6.05 -13.28
C CYS A 735 46.41 -6.89 -14.13
N GLY A 736 47.53 -6.30 -14.58
CA GLY A 736 48.59 -6.98 -15.34
C GLY A 736 48.45 -6.89 -16.86
N GLY A 737 47.62 -5.98 -17.35
CA GLY A 737 47.23 -5.88 -18.76
C GLY A 737 47.95 -4.78 -19.51
N ALA A 738 47.51 -4.51 -20.73
CA ALA A 738 48.07 -3.47 -21.59
C ALA A 738 47.15 -2.24 -21.75
N GLY A 739 46.05 -2.17 -20.98
CA GLY A 739 45.08 -1.08 -21.04
C GLY A 739 43.97 -1.31 -22.07
N THR A 740 42.94 -0.47 -21.97
CA THR A 740 41.67 -0.62 -22.71
C THR A 740 41.82 -0.34 -24.20
N LEU A 741 42.66 0.63 -24.58
CA LEU A 741 42.95 1.04 -25.96
C LEU A 741 44.44 1.36 -26.12
N PRO A 742 45.08 1.01 -27.26
CA PRO A 742 46.43 1.49 -27.58
C PRO A 742 46.39 2.95 -28.03
N LEU A 743 47.52 3.66 -27.93
CA LEU A 743 47.62 5.04 -28.39
C LEU A 743 47.48 5.15 -29.92
N PRO A 744 46.70 6.13 -30.45
CA PRO A 744 46.54 6.30 -31.87
C PRO A 744 47.85 6.41 -32.66
N ASN A 745 47.83 5.92 -33.90
CA ASN A 745 48.97 5.94 -34.82
C ASN A 745 50.17 5.06 -34.40
N THR A 746 50.00 4.16 -33.41
CA THR A 746 50.98 3.12 -33.07
C THR A 746 50.73 1.81 -33.85
N ALA A 747 51.71 0.90 -33.87
CA ALA A 747 51.56 -0.38 -34.55
C ALA A 747 50.50 -1.27 -33.87
N GLU A 748 50.43 -1.20 -32.54
CA GLU A 748 49.47 -1.89 -31.70
C GLU A 748 48.05 -1.35 -31.92
N TRP A 749 47.90 -0.03 -32.07
CA TRP A 749 46.63 0.61 -32.40
C TRP A 749 46.08 0.16 -33.75
N GLN A 750 46.94 0.13 -34.79
CA GLN A 750 46.50 -0.32 -36.11
C GLN A 750 46.04 -1.79 -36.08
N LYS A 751 46.79 -2.66 -35.37
CA LYS A 751 46.41 -4.07 -35.18
C LYS A 751 45.08 -4.20 -34.45
N PHE A 752 44.88 -3.46 -33.36
CA PHE A 752 43.63 -3.47 -32.60
C PHE A 752 42.44 -3.04 -33.46
N VAL A 753 42.57 -1.94 -34.18
CA VAL A 753 41.50 -1.38 -35.01
C VAL A 753 41.14 -2.33 -36.16
N ASP A 754 42.12 -2.92 -36.84
CA ASP A 754 41.86 -3.91 -37.89
C ASP A 754 41.21 -5.18 -37.32
N ALA A 755 41.65 -5.64 -36.15
CA ALA A 755 41.05 -6.76 -35.44
C ALA A 755 39.61 -6.47 -34.97
N ALA A 756 39.34 -5.27 -34.46
CA ALA A 756 38.00 -4.84 -34.03
C ALA A 756 37.03 -4.81 -35.21
N VAL A 757 37.41 -4.20 -36.33
CA VAL A 757 36.59 -4.17 -37.56
C VAL A 757 36.33 -5.59 -38.08
N ALA A 758 37.36 -6.43 -38.13
CA ALA A 758 37.21 -7.83 -38.56
C ALA A 758 36.32 -8.64 -37.60
N THR A 759 36.40 -8.38 -36.29
CA THR A 759 35.55 -9.02 -35.28
C THR A 759 34.09 -8.61 -35.46
N ILE A 760 33.82 -7.32 -35.62
CA ILE A 760 32.46 -6.78 -35.78
C ILE A 760 31.81 -7.34 -37.05
N LEU A 761 32.52 -7.27 -38.19
CA LEU A 761 31.99 -7.74 -39.48
C LEU A 761 31.94 -9.27 -39.58
N GLY A 762 32.82 -9.96 -38.86
CA GLY A 762 32.91 -11.41 -38.87
C GLY A 762 31.94 -12.12 -37.92
N SER A 763 31.36 -11.42 -36.94
CA SER A 763 30.50 -12.00 -35.91
C SER A 763 29.03 -12.03 -36.31
N SER A 764 28.23 -12.90 -35.68
CA SER A 764 26.81 -13.09 -35.99
C SER A 764 25.93 -12.95 -34.75
N GLY A 765 24.73 -12.41 -34.91
CA GLY A 765 23.74 -12.32 -33.83
C GLY A 765 24.00 -11.29 -32.72
N VAL A 766 25.10 -10.54 -32.78
CA VAL A 766 25.41 -9.46 -31.82
C VAL A 766 24.50 -8.26 -32.06
N TRP A 767 23.90 -7.71 -31.00
CA TRP A 767 22.99 -6.57 -31.09
C TRP A 767 23.73 -5.23 -31.17
N GLY A 768 24.82 -5.07 -30.40
CA GLY A 768 25.63 -3.84 -30.37
C GLY A 768 27.05 -4.04 -29.86
N TRP A 769 27.91 -3.04 -30.11
CA TRP A 769 29.34 -3.07 -29.81
C TRP A 769 29.78 -1.84 -29.03
N SER A 770 30.37 -2.04 -27.85
CA SER A 770 30.94 -0.98 -27.02
C SER A 770 32.47 -0.98 -27.19
N ILE A 771 33.08 0.16 -27.49
CA ILE A 771 34.52 0.25 -27.83
C ILE A 771 35.31 0.92 -26.72
N GLY A 772 36.17 0.16 -26.04
CA GLY A 772 36.93 0.61 -24.87
C GLY A 772 36.12 0.53 -23.57
N ASN A 773 36.70 0.96 -22.46
CA ASN A 773 36.10 0.98 -21.13
C ASN A 773 36.90 1.89 -20.22
N GLU A 774 36.23 2.72 -19.43
CA GLU A 774 36.79 3.64 -18.44
C GLU A 774 38.02 4.37 -18.98
N SER A 775 37.95 4.86 -20.23
CA SER A 775 39.11 5.42 -20.94
C SER A 775 39.65 6.72 -20.33
N ASN A 776 38.94 7.30 -19.35
CA ASN A 776 39.36 8.42 -18.50
C ASN A 776 39.95 7.97 -17.15
N ASN A 777 40.13 6.66 -16.90
CA ASN A 777 40.78 6.14 -15.71
C ASN A 777 42.24 5.78 -16.04
N PRO A 778 43.25 6.38 -15.36
CA PRO A 778 44.66 6.09 -15.64
C PRO A 778 45.07 4.62 -15.55
N ARG A 779 44.33 3.78 -14.80
CA ARG A 779 44.57 2.33 -14.75
C ARG A 779 44.33 1.64 -16.11
N GLU A 780 43.46 2.21 -16.94
CA GLU A 780 43.09 1.69 -18.26
C GLU A 780 44.01 2.22 -19.38
N PHE A 781 44.95 3.11 -19.06
CA PHE A 781 45.87 3.66 -20.05
C PHE A 781 46.92 2.63 -20.47
N PRO A 782 47.36 2.63 -21.74
CA PRO A 782 48.48 1.78 -22.14
C PRO A 782 49.77 2.25 -21.46
N LEU A 783 50.68 1.30 -21.17
CA LEU A 783 51.97 1.59 -20.54
C LEU A 783 52.84 2.60 -21.33
N THR A 784 52.55 2.76 -22.61
CA THR A 784 53.27 3.67 -23.52
C THR A 784 52.83 5.13 -23.41
N GLY A 785 51.74 5.44 -22.70
CA GLY A 785 51.31 6.82 -22.43
C GLY A 785 49.81 6.97 -22.17
N SER A 786 49.41 8.18 -21.80
CA SER A 786 48.03 8.48 -21.39
C SER A 786 47.06 8.58 -22.56
N LEU A 787 45.84 8.06 -22.37
CA LEU A 787 44.72 8.34 -23.27
C LEU A 787 44.21 9.77 -23.06
N THR A 788 43.64 10.34 -24.11
CA THR A 788 42.91 11.62 -24.09
C THR A 788 41.54 11.42 -24.75
N PRO A 789 40.56 12.32 -24.57
CA PRO A 789 39.28 12.16 -25.24
C PRO A 789 39.43 12.20 -26.77
N GLN A 790 40.32 13.01 -27.34
CA GLN A 790 40.66 12.96 -28.78
C GLN A 790 41.21 11.59 -29.22
N SER A 791 41.96 10.91 -28.34
CA SER A 791 42.51 9.58 -28.65
C SER A 791 41.39 8.53 -28.74
N VAL A 792 40.36 8.65 -27.89
CA VAL A 792 39.15 7.83 -27.93
C VAL A 792 38.35 8.13 -29.21
N VAL A 793 38.11 9.42 -29.51
CA VAL A 793 37.42 9.86 -30.74
C VAL A 793 38.09 9.30 -31.99
N GLN A 794 39.41 9.45 -32.11
CA GLN A 794 40.15 8.97 -33.27
C GLN A 794 40.01 7.45 -33.44
N THR A 795 40.13 6.71 -32.35
CA THR A 795 40.03 5.24 -32.38
C THR A 795 38.61 4.79 -32.73
N TYR A 796 37.61 5.40 -32.10
CA TYR A 796 36.21 5.09 -32.32
C TYR A 796 35.78 5.39 -33.76
N ASN A 797 36.03 6.61 -34.28
CA ASN A 797 35.67 6.99 -35.65
C ASN A 797 36.36 6.11 -36.69
N TYR A 798 37.60 5.68 -36.44
CA TYR A 798 38.29 4.80 -37.37
C TYR A 798 37.60 3.44 -37.47
N ILE A 799 37.11 2.90 -36.34
CA ILE A 799 36.36 1.64 -36.30
C ILE A 799 34.95 1.83 -36.89
N SER A 800 34.19 2.80 -36.40
CA SER A 800 32.77 2.98 -36.75
C SER A 800 32.56 3.26 -38.24
N ASN A 801 33.44 4.05 -38.87
CA ASN A 801 33.41 4.34 -40.31
C ASN A 801 33.70 3.12 -41.20
N ARG A 802 34.10 1.98 -40.62
CA ARG A 802 34.45 0.73 -41.33
C ARG A 802 33.52 -0.45 -41.00
N CYS A 803 32.50 -0.24 -40.17
CA CYS A 803 31.65 -1.32 -39.65
C CYS A 803 30.21 -1.37 -40.21
N GLY A 804 29.93 -0.65 -41.31
CA GLY A 804 28.63 -0.68 -41.98
C GLY A 804 27.47 -0.33 -41.04
N THR A 805 26.43 -1.16 -41.01
CA THR A 805 25.21 -0.96 -40.21
C THR A 805 25.28 -1.52 -38.79
N ALA A 806 26.44 -2.05 -38.35
CA ALA A 806 26.60 -2.52 -36.97
C ALA A 806 26.31 -1.39 -35.98
N ARG A 807 25.66 -1.67 -34.84
CA ARG A 807 25.38 -0.66 -33.80
C ARG A 807 26.58 -0.48 -32.89
N LEU A 808 27.04 0.75 -32.67
CA LEU A 808 28.23 1.05 -31.87
C LEU A 808 27.97 2.12 -30.80
N SER A 809 28.68 1.99 -29.68
CA SER A 809 28.83 2.99 -28.61
C SER A 809 30.30 3.18 -28.27
N PRO A 810 30.78 4.40 -27.96
CA PRO A 810 32.00 4.54 -27.18
C PRO A 810 31.82 3.82 -25.84
N GLY A 811 32.87 3.21 -25.32
CA GLY A 811 32.82 2.54 -24.02
C GLY A 811 32.54 3.49 -22.87
N ALA A 812 31.85 3.00 -21.84
CA ALA A 812 31.50 3.78 -20.67
C ALA A 812 32.75 4.44 -20.03
N LEU A 813 32.62 5.69 -19.61
CA LEU A 813 33.64 6.37 -18.81
C LEU A 813 33.46 6.07 -17.32
N ASP A 814 34.54 6.17 -16.56
CA ASP A 814 34.51 6.14 -15.10
C ASP A 814 33.94 7.48 -14.60
N PRO A 815 32.75 7.50 -13.95
CA PRO A 815 32.12 8.75 -13.53
C PRO A 815 32.84 9.43 -12.36
N PHE A 816 33.83 8.78 -11.72
CA PHE A 816 34.50 9.31 -10.51
C PHE A 816 35.94 9.73 -10.73
N ASN A 817 36.53 9.33 -11.84
CA ASN A 817 37.96 9.52 -12.00
C ASN A 817 38.31 10.93 -12.49
N ALA A 818 38.52 11.84 -11.54
CA ALA A 818 39.01 13.19 -11.78
C ALA A 818 40.52 13.25 -12.11
N GLN A 819 41.27 12.14 -12.01
CA GLN A 819 42.73 12.15 -12.20
C GLN A 819 43.14 12.41 -13.65
N ALA A 820 42.27 12.12 -14.61
CA ALA A 820 42.49 12.42 -16.03
C ALA A 820 41.75 13.70 -16.49
N GLY A 821 41.17 14.47 -15.57
CA GLY A 821 40.32 15.63 -15.86
C GLY A 821 38.86 15.41 -15.48
N ASP A 822 38.01 16.41 -15.71
CA ASP A 822 36.58 16.31 -15.44
C ASP A 822 35.93 15.29 -16.39
N PRO A 823 35.24 14.24 -15.90
CA PRO A 823 34.55 13.28 -16.75
C PRO A 823 33.51 13.94 -17.68
N ARG A 824 32.94 15.08 -17.30
CA ARG A 824 32.02 15.85 -18.16
C ARG A 824 32.72 16.42 -19.38
N ASP A 825 33.94 16.93 -19.20
CA ASP A 825 34.74 17.46 -20.31
C ASP A 825 35.13 16.33 -21.27
N TRP A 826 35.46 15.14 -20.75
CA TRP A 826 35.69 13.95 -21.56
C TRP A 826 34.46 13.53 -22.37
N LEU A 827 33.28 13.48 -21.73
CA LEU A 827 32.02 13.16 -22.42
C LEU A 827 31.72 14.19 -23.52
N VAL A 828 31.76 15.49 -23.18
CA VAL A 828 31.49 16.57 -24.14
C VAL A 828 32.44 16.49 -25.33
N GLU A 829 33.73 16.24 -25.09
CA GLU A 829 34.71 16.18 -26.17
C GLU A 829 34.54 14.92 -27.03
N ILE A 830 34.27 13.76 -26.43
CA ILE A 830 34.04 12.51 -27.17
C ILE A 830 32.78 12.63 -28.04
N PHE A 831 31.65 13.01 -27.45
CA PHE A 831 30.38 13.06 -28.18
C PHE A 831 30.33 14.17 -29.23
N ASN A 832 31.05 15.29 -29.05
CA ASN A 832 31.22 16.29 -30.10
C ASN A 832 32.18 15.85 -31.22
N GLY A 833 33.07 14.90 -30.93
CA GLY A 833 34.12 14.46 -31.85
C GLY A 833 33.77 13.22 -32.67
N ILE A 834 32.84 12.38 -32.22
CA ILE A 834 32.46 11.15 -32.92
C ILE A 834 31.51 11.42 -34.09
N ASP A 835 31.67 10.67 -35.18
CA ASP A 835 30.89 10.87 -36.42
C ASP A 835 29.51 10.18 -36.36
N ARG A 836 29.36 9.17 -35.50
CA ARG A 836 28.17 8.31 -35.38
C ARG A 836 28.09 7.72 -33.98
N VAL A 837 26.90 7.50 -33.48
CA VAL A 837 26.64 6.68 -32.28
C VAL A 837 25.24 6.09 -32.42
N ASP A 838 25.07 4.82 -32.06
CA ASP A 838 23.78 4.12 -32.19
C ASP A 838 23.13 3.84 -30.82
N PHE A 839 23.94 3.75 -29.77
CA PHE A 839 23.50 3.65 -28.38
C PHE A 839 24.59 4.20 -27.46
N ILE A 840 24.27 4.39 -26.17
CA ILE A 840 25.21 4.96 -25.18
C ILE A 840 25.43 3.96 -24.05
N ASP A 841 26.69 3.71 -23.74
CA ASP A 841 27.14 2.91 -22.61
C ASP A 841 27.55 3.83 -21.44
N VAL A 842 26.96 3.63 -20.26
CA VAL A 842 27.22 4.43 -19.05
C VAL A 842 27.38 3.54 -17.83
N HIS A 843 28.32 3.90 -16.95
CA HIS A 843 28.42 3.29 -15.63
C HIS A 843 27.47 3.96 -14.64
N GLY A 844 26.48 3.21 -14.17
CA GLY A 844 25.48 3.66 -13.18
C GLY A 844 25.95 3.57 -11.72
N TYR A 845 27.21 3.87 -11.45
CA TYR A 845 27.68 3.87 -10.07
C TYR A 845 27.11 5.10 -9.33
N ILE A 846 26.66 4.89 -8.09
CA ILE A 846 26.02 5.96 -7.30
C ILE A 846 26.99 6.74 -6.40
N ARG A 847 28.29 6.44 -6.38
CA ARG A 847 29.29 7.14 -5.54
C ARG A 847 29.46 8.59 -6.03
N GLY A 848 29.85 9.56 -5.20
CA GLY A 848 30.31 10.86 -5.72
C GLY A 848 31.78 10.78 -6.20
N PRO A 849 32.33 11.82 -6.84
CA PRO A 849 33.79 11.95 -7.00
C PRO A 849 34.53 12.14 -5.66
N ASP A 850 33.80 12.44 -4.58
CA ASP A 850 34.30 12.48 -3.21
C ASP A 850 33.86 11.21 -2.45
N ALA A 851 34.83 10.33 -2.17
CA ALA A 851 34.60 9.07 -1.47
C ALA A 851 34.09 9.24 -0.03
N ALA A 852 34.22 10.42 0.58
CA ALA A 852 33.74 10.70 1.93
C ALA A 852 32.23 11.02 2.00
N LEU A 853 31.59 11.29 0.86
CA LEU A 853 30.15 11.53 0.76
C LEU A 853 29.34 10.23 0.62
N VAL A 854 30.03 9.09 0.51
CA VAL A 854 29.44 7.78 0.27
C VAL A 854 29.13 7.10 1.61
N GLY A 855 27.87 7.12 2.00
CA GLY A 855 27.35 6.65 3.29
C GLY A 855 26.15 7.46 3.79
N SER A 856 25.29 7.97 2.90
CA SER A 856 24.11 8.74 3.27
C SER A 856 22.85 7.87 3.39
N ASP A 857 22.03 8.13 4.42
CA ASP A 857 20.69 7.52 4.57
C ASP A 857 19.60 8.31 3.80
N ALA A 858 19.99 9.37 3.08
CA ALA A 858 19.07 10.17 2.27
C ALA A 858 18.68 9.43 0.98
N LYS A 859 17.45 9.59 0.49
CA LYS A 859 16.94 8.96 -0.74
C LYS A 859 16.69 9.99 -1.84
N PHE A 860 16.61 9.56 -3.10
CA PHE A 860 16.12 10.42 -4.17
C PHE A 860 14.71 10.91 -3.84
N THR A 861 14.39 12.16 -4.20
CA THR A 861 13.10 12.79 -3.88
C THR A 861 12.05 12.63 -4.97
N ASP A 862 12.46 12.12 -6.14
CA ASP A 862 11.66 12.06 -7.35
C ASP A 862 11.55 10.61 -7.86
N ASP A 863 10.39 10.27 -8.42
CA ASP A 863 10.14 8.93 -8.98
C ASP A 863 10.99 8.70 -10.23
N PRO A 864 11.40 7.45 -10.53
CA PRO A 864 11.08 6.21 -9.82
C PRO A 864 12.08 5.84 -8.71
N LEU A 865 13.03 6.71 -8.38
CA LEU A 865 14.19 6.34 -7.55
C LEU A 865 14.03 6.64 -6.06
N LYS A 866 12.83 7.03 -5.61
CA LYS A 866 12.56 7.34 -4.19
C LYS A 866 12.87 6.19 -3.22
N TRP A 867 12.94 4.95 -3.69
CA TRP A 867 13.29 3.79 -2.89
C TRP A 867 14.81 3.62 -2.69
N GLN A 868 15.64 4.26 -3.51
CA GLN A 868 17.08 4.11 -3.54
C GLN A 868 17.78 5.23 -2.74
N TYR A 869 18.78 4.84 -1.95
CA TYR A 869 19.61 5.79 -1.21
C TYR A 869 20.54 6.55 -2.17
N LEU A 870 20.69 7.86 -1.92
CA LEU A 870 21.77 8.67 -2.45
C LEU A 870 23.06 8.07 -1.87
N ASN A 871 24.01 7.64 -2.68
CA ASN A 871 25.21 7.02 -2.11
C ASN A 871 26.06 8.05 -1.38
#